data_AF-A0A3S5J3R0-F1
#
_entry.id   AF-A0A3S5J3R0-F1
#
_cell.length_a   1.000
_cell.length_b   1.000
_cell.length_c   1.000
_cell.angle_alpha   90.00
_cell.angle_beta   90.00
_cell.angle_gamma   90.00
#
_symmetry.space_group_name_H-M   'P 1'
#
loop_
_entity.id
_entity.type
_entity.pdbx_description
1 polymer ?
#
loop_
_entity_poly.entity_id
_entity_poly.type
_entity_poly.pdbx_seq_one_letter_code
_entity_poly.pdbx_strand_id
1 'polypeptide(L)'
;MSNNAISTGPELPDNPAESTVDDSRLLANRDLSWLRFLSRVRLQSSDTRHPLLDRVRFAGIATAILDEFFMKRIALMLERLEEGRVTASLDGLSIQEVLERSTELIKQEQVELDRIWFEELVPSLKTHGVVVLEYGELPPTDRLRVDQWFERQVEPVLTPLAVDEGHPFPFISNLSTSLGVLLRVPGERTKQFARIKLPDGLPRMVPVPHSGPVGITQDPNRIRFIPLWQLVEANLGALFPEMEILDSGLFRLTRGAGLETGEDDDDEPDLMSTVETELARRRFAGPVRLEMEPESSPELQSLLLDELGLPKDAVTVRTSPFEPAAYHQLADLPRADLQRKKWIPTAPLRLRGNSDIFSTIRDGDLFVHHPYESFHDSVERFVNDAAHDDKVVAIKQTLYRTTSDSPFIESLIHAAEAGKQVACLVELRARFDERNNVGLARVLEKHGVHVAYGVVGLKTHCKLSLVIRREGDGLRRYAHVGTGNYHPGTAQLYTDCGILSCDPRLTEDVADVFNFLTGRSRKKKFNDILLAPQTMKATFLRLINEEAEHATNGRPARIWGKMNQLEDPEIIQALYRASRAGVQIQLIVRGFCLLRPGVPGLSDNITIVSVIGRFLEHSRIFHFSGGKSAPSQGMWYLGSADWMRRNLENRVEVVTPIRDKSCINRMQEIMEVGLSDARNAHLILPDGNSEPISNIDSPIVKEAVNKGTFGTLCDRAQRVLESSPQPQLLTRPPRRTKVSGATKPQSKSTKTWDDATARVTRVMLSLPWLDQRELALTTGHSPREMTNLQRKAEARGWIRVHRIGRSVVWDVRPAAAKDLTARTTVVPGRGAFDKRWLQMRLQAWLEAGNAEVRRGSKIADPLEAVLPDGTLCRWLILPSRRMMTSMAKQDAESNGNSIVVERTRADAKRTQSRTGIQALSTIEFIKGTPPTLLGGHSV
;
A
#
# COMPACT_ATOMS: atom_id res chain seq x y z
N MET A 1 -35.51 10.58 -9.59
CA MET A 1 -34.84 9.60 -10.47
C MET A 1 -34.93 10.15 -11.88
N SER A 2 -33.88 10.81 -12.37
CA SER A 2 -33.87 11.45 -13.69
C SER A 2 -33.60 10.43 -14.80
N ASN A 3 -34.39 10.51 -15.87
CA ASN A 3 -34.31 9.74 -17.13
C ASN A 3 -33.01 9.92 -17.95
N ASN A 4 -31.87 10.27 -17.34
CA ASN A 4 -30.59 10.56 -18.01
C ASN A 4 -29.48 9.55 -17.63
N ALA A 5 -29.82 8.28 -17.48
CA ALA A 5 -28.83 7.26 -17.14
C ALA A 5 -27.94 6.93 -18.35
N ILE A 6 -26.68 7.36 -18.32
CA ILE A 6 -25.72 7.08 -19.41
C ILE A 6 -25.40 5.58 -19.44
N SER A 7 -25.83 4.90 -20.51
CA SER A 7 -25.49 3.51 -20.76
C SER A 7 -23.98 3.34 -20.94
N THR A 8 -23.46 2.26 -20.37
CA THR A 8 -22.05 1.87 -20.54
C THR A 8 -21.75 1.29 -21.91
N GLY A 9 -22.75 0.88 -22.70
CA GLY A 9 -22.57 0.37 -24.06
C GLY A 9 -23.40 1.15 -25.09
N PRO A 10 -23.24 0.83 -26.39
CA PRO A 10 -24.16 1.29 -27.43
C PRO A 10 -25.57 0.75 -27.21
N GLU A 11 -26.52 1.25 -28.00
CA GLU A 11 -27.86 0.68 -28.07
C GLU A 11 -27.78 -0.80 -28.48
N LEU A 12 -28.58 -1.63 -27.79
CA LEU A 12 -28.66 -3.05 -28.11
C LEU A 12 -29.28 -3.24 -29.50
N PRO A 13 -28.97 -4.36 -30.21
CA PRO A 13 -29.70 -4.74 -31.40
C PRO A 13 -31.21 -4.85 -31.13
N ASP A 14 -32.06 -4.64 -32.14
CA ASP A 14 -33.53 -4.72 -32.00
C ASP A 14 -34.01 -6.05 -31.40
N ASN A 15 -33.31 -7.15 -31.74
CA ASN A 15 -33.55 -8.47 -31.17
C ASN A 15 -32.22 -9.10 -30.66
N PRO A 16 -31.82 -8.83 -29.41
CA PRO A 16 -30.59 -9.39 -28.83
C PRO A 16 -30.63 -10.91 -28.65
N ALA A 17 -31.82 -11.52 -28.67
CA ALA A 17 -31.98 -12.97 -28.57
C ALA A 17 -31.58 -13.69 -29.87
N GLU A 18 -31.79 -13.04 -31.02
CA GLU A 18 -31.49 -13.57 -32.36
C GLU A 18 -30.16 -13.06 -32.93
N SER A 19 -29.54 -12.05 -32.30
CA SER A 19 -28.24 -11.54 -32.73
C SER A 19 -27.15 -12.61 -32.60
N THR A 20 -26.18 -12.53 -33.50
CA THR A 20 -24.94 -13.30 -33.38
C THR A 20 -24.18 -12.79 -32.16
N VAL A 21 -23.62 -13.71 -31.36
CA VAL A 21 -22.98 -13.34 -30.09
C VAL A 21 -21.73 -12.46 -30.27
N ASP A 22 -21.18 -12.41 -31.49
CA ASP A 22 -20.05 -11.57 -31.90
C ASP A 22 -20.44 -10.14 -32.29
N ASP A 23 -21.72 -9.78 -32.29
CA ASP A 23 -22.15 -8.39 -32.45
C ASP A 23 -21.58 -7.52 -31.33
N SER A 24 -20.74 -6.54 -31.71
CA SER A 24 -20.04 -5.66 -30.79
C SER A 24 -20.98 -4.90 -29.86
N ARG A 25 -22.22 -4.61 -30.30
CA ARG A 25 -23.21 -3.88 -29.51
C ARG A 25 -23.67 -4.61 -28.25
N LEU A 26 -23.40 -5.92 -28.17
CA LEU A 26 -23.67 -6.75 -26.99
C LEU A 26 -22.64 -6.56 -25.86
N LEU A 27 -21.56 -5.81 -26.10
CA LEU A 27 -20.55 -5.48 -25.11
C LEU A 27 -20.83 -4.10 -24.50
N ALA A 28 -20.51 -3.96 -23.22
CA ALA A 28 -20.35 -2.65 -22.61
C ALA A 28 -18.97 -2.08 -22.95
N ASN A 29 -18.84 -0.76 -22.94
CA ASN A 29 -17.57 -0.08 -23.09
C ASN A 29 -16.75 -0.17 -21.80
N ARG A 30 -15.46 -0.47 -21.98
CA ARG A 30 -14.50 -0.65 -20.89
C ARG A 30 -14.38 0.57 -19.98
N ASP A 31 -14.29 1.78 -20.55
CA ASP A 31 -13.99 3.00 -19.81
C ASP A 31 -15.22 3.53 -19.09
N LEU A 32 -16.39 3.45 -19.73
CA LEU A 32 -17.67 3.75 -19.09
C LEU A 32 -17.97 2.77 -17.96
N SER A 33 -17.67 1.47 -18.14
CA SER A 33 -17.80 0.46 -17.09
C SER A 33 -16.84 0.70 -15.91
N TRP A 34 -15.66 1.27 -16.16
CA TRP A 34 -14.76 1.73 -15.09
C TRP A 34 -15.36 2.92 -14.34
N LEU A 35 -15.93 3.92 -15.02
CA LEU A 35 -16.62 5.02 -14.34
C LEU A 35 -17.80 4.53 -13.50
N ARG A 36 -18.54 3.51 -13.93
CA ARG A 36 -19.56 2.87 -13.08
C ARG A 36 -18.99 2.14 -11.86
N PHE A 37 -17.78 1.59 -11.95
CA PHE A 37 -17.06 1.12 -10.77
C PHE A 37 -16.70 2.28 -9.83
N LEU A 38 -16.26 3.43 -10.34
CA LEU A 38 -16.06 4.64 -9.55
C LEU A 38 -17.37 5.05 -8.83
N SER A 39 -18.52 5.04 -9.52
CA SER A 39 -19.83 5.33 -8.90
C SER A 39 -20.08 4.44 -7.68
N ARG A 40 -19.85 3.13 -7.79
CA ARG A 40 -20.03 2.18 -6.67
C ARG A 40 -19.08 2.44 -5.51
N VAL A 41 -17.85 2.88 -5.78
CA VAL A 41 -16.88 3.29 -4.74
C VAL A 41 -17.33 4.58 -4.06
N ARG A 42 -17.76 5.60 -4.83
CA ARG A 42 -18.30 6.85 -4.30
C ARG A 42 -19.48 6.58 -3.38
N LEU A 43 -20.41 5.69 -3.75
CA LEU A 43 -21.57 5.35 -2.92
C LEU A 43 -21.18 4.88 -1.50
N GLN A 44 -20.00 4.30 -1.31
CA GLN A 44 -19.51 3.91 0.02
C GLN A 44 -19.22 5.13 0.93
N SER A 45 -19.01 6.32 0.37
CA SER A 45 -18.87 7.55 1.14
C SER A 45 -20.21 8.10 1.69
N SER A 46 -21.34 7.72 1.09
CA SER A 46 -22.68 8.02 1.63
C SER A 46 -23.23 6.94 2.55
N ASP A 47 -22.66 5.73 2.55
CA ASP A 47 -23.18 4.62 3.32
C ASP A 47 -22.94 4.80 4.83
N THR A 48 -23.99 5.17 5.57
CA THR A 48 -23.97 5.39 7.03
C THR A 48 -23.72 4.12 7.84
N ARG A 49 -23.73 2.93 7.21
CA ARG A 49 -23.31 1.68 7.84
C ARG A 49 -21.79 1.60 8.02
N HIS A 50 -21.04 2.47 7.34
CA HIS A 50 -19.62 2.66 7.57
C HIS A 50 -19.37 3.72 8.67
N PRO A 51 -18.35 3.50 9.52
CA PRO A 51 -17.88 4.56 10.42
C PRO A 51 -17.55 5.83 9.64
N LEU A 52 -17.73 6.99 10.27
CA LEU A 52 -17.62 8.28 9.60
C LEU A 52 -16.26 8.47 8.89
N LEU A 53 -15.15 8.07 9.52
CA LEU A 53 -13.84 8.22 8.90
C LEU A 53 -13.57 7.20 7.78
N ASP A 54 -14.28 6.07 7.73
CA ASP A 54 -14.25 5.17 6.57
C ASP A 54 -14.95 5.83 5.37
N ARG A 55 -16.07 6.53 5.61
CA ARG A 55 -16.79 7.28 4.56
C ARG A 55 -15.92 8.39 3.95
N VAL A 56 -15.22 9.15 4.79
CA VAL A 56 -14.22 10.13 4.34
C VAL A 56 -13.10 9.47 3.52
N ARG A 57 -12.64 8.29 3.95
CA ARG A 57 -11.63 7.52 3.20
C ARG A 57 -12.13 7.11 1.82
N PHE A 58 -13.39 6.70 1.69
CA PHE A 58 -13.98 6.36 0.39
C PHE A 58 -14.09 7.55 -0.55
N ALA A 59 -14.41 8.75 -0.04
CA ALA A 59 -14.38 9.97 -0.86
C ALA A 59 -12.97 10.21 -1.43
N GLY A 60 -11.93 10.10 -0.60
CA GLY A 60 -10.53 10.21 -1.06
C GLY A 60 -10.14 9.12 -2.08
N ILE A 61 -10.59 7.88 -1.88
CA ILE A 61 -10.35 6.79 -2.85
C ILE A 61 -11.06 7.07 -4.18
N ALA A 62 -12.29 7.59 -4.16
CA ALA A 62 -13.01 7.96 -5.37
C ALA A 62 -12.28 9.07 -6.14
N THR A 63 -11.80 10.12 -5.45
CA THR A 63 -10.96 11.17 -6.05
C THR A 63 -9.68 10.59 -6.67
N ALA A 64 -9.00 9.66 -5.99
CA ALA A 64 -7.79 9.02 -6.52
C ALA A 64 -8.05 8.15 -7.76
N ILE A 65 -9.18 7.44 -7.80
CA ILE A 65 -9.60 6.67 -8.99
C ILE A 65 -9.89 7.61 -10.17
N LEU A 66 -10.51 8.76 -9.91
CA LEU A 66 -10.78 9.76 -10.94
C LEU A 66 -9.48 10.36 -11.49
N ASP A 67 -8.53 10.70 -10.62
CA ASP A 67 -7.18 11.13 -11.03
C ASP A 67 -6.52 10.09 -11.95
N GLU A 68 -6.57 8.81 -11.57
CA GLU A 68 -6.03 7.71 -12.38
C GLU A 68 -6.73 7.60 -13.74
N PHE A 69 -8.05 7.79 -13.77
CA PHE A 69 -8.83 7.73 -15.00
C PHE A 69 -8.45 8.86 -15.97
N PHE A 70 -8.27 10.09 -15.48
CA PHE A 70 -7.77 11.20 -16.31
C PHE A 70 -6.37 10.92 -16.85
N MET A 71 -5.45 10.53 -15.96
CA MET A 71 -4.05 10.26 -16.32
C MET A 71 -3.91 9.16 -17.37
N LYS A 72 -4.77 8.13 -17.35
CA LYS A 72 -4.60 6.94 -18.19
C LYS A 72 -5.57 6.82 -19.35
N ARG A 73 -6.84 7.21 -19.16
CA ARG A 73 -7.92 6.95 -20.11
C ARG A 73 -8.27 8.20 -20.90
N ILE A 74 -8.55 9.32 -20.22
CA ILE A 74 -8.78 10.60 -20.92
C ILE A 74 -7.55 10.99 -21.73
N ALA A 75 -6.36 10.94 -21.13
CA ALA A 75 -5.11 11.23 -21.83
C ALA A 75 -4.94 10.42 -23.12
N LEU A 76 -5.17 9.10 -23.05
CA LEU A 76 -5.05 8.20 -24.20
C LEU A 76 -6.10 8.50 -25.28
N MET A 77 -7.32 8.87 -24.89
CA MET A 77 -8.38 9.20 -25.84
C MET A 77 -8.08 10.51 -26.57
N LEU A 78 -7.64 11.55 -25.85
CA LEU A 78 -7.25 12.84 -26.44
C LEU A 78 -6.08 12.67 -27.42
N GLU A 79 -5.02 11.96 -27.02
CA GLU A 79 -3.86 11.68 -27.87
C GLU A 79 -4.26 10.96 -29.18
N ARG A 80 -5.13 9.95 -29.10
CA ARG A 80 -5.60 9.23 -30.30
C ARG A 80 -6.43 10.11 -31.23
N LEU A 81 -7.22 11.03 -30.68
CA LEU A 81 -7.99 11.99 -31.47
C LEU A 81 -7.07 12.98 -32.19
N GLU A 82 -6.03 13.47 -31.50
CA GLU A 82 -5.00 14.34 -32.10
C GLU A 82 -4.23 13.65 -33.23
N GLU A 83 -3.91 12.36 -33.08
CA GLU A 83 -3.28 11.53 -34.12
C GLU A 83 -4.22 11.17 -35.29
N GLY A 84 -5.50 11.55 -35.24
CA GLY A 84 -6.50 11.20 -36.24
C GLY A 84 -6.88 9.71 -36.25
N ARG A 85 -6.60 8.97 -35.16
CA ARG A 85 -6.98 7.56 -35.04
C ARG A 85 -8.46 7.44 -34.70
N VAL A 86 -9.24 6.89 -35.63
CA VAL A 86 -10.71 6.76 -35.51
C VAL A 86 -11.14 5.35 -35.10
N THR A 87 -10.23 4.48 -34.67
CA THR A 87 -10.56 3.08 -34.39
C THR A 87 -11.57 2.96 -33.25
N ALA A 88 -12.73 2.38 -33.55
CA ALA A 88 -13.77 2.11 -32.59
C ALA A 88 -13.27 1.16 -31.48
N SER A 89 -13.88 1.31 -30.31
CA SER A 89 -13.73 0.38 -29.19
C SER A 89 -14.32 -1.00 -29.52
N LEU A 90 -14.06 -2.00 -28.67
CA LEU A 90 -14.56 -3.38 -28.87
C LEU A 90 -16.09 -3.45 -29.00
N ASP A 91 -16.80 -2.51 -28.38
CA ASP A 91 -18.25 -2.38 -28.42
C ASP A 91 -18.77 -1.64 -29.67
N GLY A 92 -17.88 -0.99 -30.43
CA GLY A 92 -18.22 -0.26 -31.65
C GLY A 92 -18.41 1.26 -31.47
N LEU A 93 -18.37 1.78 -30.24
CA LEU A 93 -18.39 3.22 -30.01
C LEU A 93 -17.08 3.88 -30.48
N SER A 94 -17.21 5.06 -31.10
CA SER A 94 -16.07 5.89 -31.46
C SER A 94 -15.39 6.49 -30.22
N ILE A 95 -14.11 6.85 -30.36
CA ILE A 95 -13.36 7.49 -29.26
C ILE A 95 -14.04 8.78 -28.80
N GLN A 96 -14.57 9.56 -29.74
CA GLN A 96 -15.29 10.80 -29.47
C GLN A 96 -16.55 10.56 -28.61
N GLU A 97 -17.39 9.59 -28.97
CA GLU A 97 -18.58 9.24 -28.20
C GLU A 97 -18.23 8.76 -26.79
N VAL A 98 -17.16 7.96 -26.65
CA VAL A 98 -16.70 7.49 -25.33
C VAL A 98 -16.18 8.65 -24.49
N LEU A 99 -15.44 9.60 -25.07
CA LEU A 99 -14.93 10.78 -24.39
C LEU A 99 -16.07 11.68 -23.92
N GLU A 100 -17.08 11.93 -24.76
CA GLU A 100 -18.26 12.73 -24.42
C GLU A 100 -19.07 12.11 -23.27
N ARG A 101 -19.39 10.81 -23.38
CA ARG A 101 -20.08 10.07 -22.32
C ARG A 101 -19.27 10.01 -21.02
N SER A 102 -17.94 9.84 -21.13
CA SER A 102 -17.05 9.85 -19.97
C SER A 102 -17.03 11.20 -19.28
N THR A 103 -16.96 12.29 -20.05
CA THR A 103 -16.94 13.66 -19.54
C THR A 103 -18.22 13.98 -18.78
N GLU A 104 -19.37 13.59 -19.32
CA GLU A 104 -20.66 13.81 -18.65
C GLU A 104 -20.79 12.96 -17.37
N LEU A 105 -20.41 11.68 -17.41
CA LEU A 105 -20.38 10.84 -16.21
C LEU A 105 -19.45 11.40 -15.13
N ILE A 106 -18.27 11.88 -15.51
CA ILE A 106 -17.31 12.48 -14.57
C ILE A 106 -17.93 13.71 -13.89
N LYS A 107 -18.59 14.59 -14.64
CA LYS A 107 -19.30 15.75 -14.08
C LYS A 107 -20.35 15.31 -13.05
N GLN A 108 -21.15 14.29 -13.37
CA GLN A 108 -22.15 13.73 -12.45
C GLN A 108 -21.49 13.19 -11.16
N GLU A 109 -20.39 12.43 -11.29
CA GLU A 109 -19.68 11.89 -10.13
C GLU A 109 -19.04 12.98 -9.26
N GLN A 110 -18.54 14.06 -9.85
CA GLN A 110 -17.97 15.19 -9.11
C GLN A 110 -19.01 16.00 -8.36
N VAL A 111 -20.15 16.32 -9.00
CA VAL A 111 -21.27 16.99 -8.34
C VAL A 111 -21.74 16.17 -7.13
N GLU A 112 -21.85 14.86 -7.30
CA GLU A 112 -22.22 13.96 -6.22
C GLU A 112 -21.17 13.86 -5.10
N LEU A 113 -19.87 13.85 -5.43
CA LEU A 113 -18.80 13.89 -4.43
C LEU A 113 -18.84 15.18 -3.62
N ASP A 114 -19.04 16.32 -4.28
CA ASP A 114 -19.15 17.64 -3.64
C ASP A 114 -20.38 17.67 -2.71
N ARG A 115 -21.54 17.18 -3.19
CA ARG A 115 -22.76 17.05 -2.37
C ARG A 115 -22.50 16.22 -1.11
N ILE A 116 -21.91 15.03 -1.25
CA ILE A 116 -21.61 14.15 -0.12
C ILE A 116 -20.65 14.83 0.86
N TRP A 117 -19.62 15.51 0.35
CA TRP A 117 -18.65 16.20 1.18
C TRP A 117 -19.31 17.30 2.03
N PHE A 118 -20.03 18.23 1.39
CA PHE A 118 -20.56 19.42 2.06
C PHE A 118 -21.86 19.18 2.82
N GLU A 119 -22.76 18.34 2.31
CA GLU A 119 -24.08 18.12 2.91
C GLU A 119 -24.10 16.96 3.91
N GLU A 120 -23.16 16.00 3.82
CA GLU A 120 -23.15 14.82 4.69
C GLU A 120 -21.90 14.73 5.56
N LEU A 121 -20.70 14.75 4.97
CA LEU A 121 -19.45 14.45 5.70
C LEU A 121 -19.02 15.60 6.61
N VAL A 122 -18.94 16.84 6.10
CA VAL A 122 -18.55 18.01 6.90
C VAL A 122 -19.50 18.24 8.09
N PRO A 123 -20.84 18.21 7.92
CA PRO A 123 -21.78 18.35 9.05
C PRO A 123 -21.65 17.20 10.07
N SER A 124 -21.45 15.97 9.59
CA SER A 124 -21.26 14.81 10.46
C SER A 124 -19.96 14.90 11.27
N LEU A 125 -18.86 15.32 10.62
CA LEU A 125 -17.57 15.55 11.27
C LEU A 125 -17.71 16.62 12.37
N LYS A 126 -18.38 17.74 12.05
CA LYS A 126 -18.63 18.84 12.99
C LYS A 126 -19.39 18.36 14.23
N THR A 127 -20.44 17.56 14.04
CA THR A 127 -21.23 16.97 15.14
C THR A 127 -20.39 16.07 16.06
N HIS A 128 -19.34 15.44 15.52
CA HIS A 128 -18.42 14.59 16.28
C HIS A 128 -17.13 15.32 16.71
N GLY A 129 -17.13 16.67 16.68
CA GLY A 129 -16.04 17.50 17.19
C GLY A 129 -14.84 17.64 16.24
N VAL A 130 -14.99 17.31 14.96
CA VAL A 130 -14.00 17.59 13.91
C VAL A 130 -14.55 18.69 13.01
N VAL A 131 -14.02 19.90 13.13
CA VAL A 131 -14.51 21.08 12.41
C VAL A 131 -13.49 21.48 11.36
N VAL A 132 -13.92 21.58 10.11
CA VAL A 132 -13.13 22.25 9.06
C VAL A 132 -13.66 23.68 8.98
N LEU A 133 -12.80 24.64 9.30
CA LEU A 133 -13.08 26.07 9.25
C LEU A 133 -12.44 26.67 8.02
N GLU A 134 -13.04 27.73 7.51
CA GLU A 134 -12.37 28.66 6.63
C GLU A 134 -11.45 29.58 7.44
N TYR A 135 -10.36 30.06 6.83
CA TYR A 135 -9.43 30.95 7.50
C TYR A 135 -10.11 32.23 8.03
N GLY A 136 -11.11 32.75 7.30
CA GLY A 136 -11.89 33.92 7.72
C GLY A 136 -12.79 33.68 8.94
N GLU A 137 -13.12 32.43 9.27
CA GLU A 137 -13.93 32.07 10.44
C GLU A 137 -13.11 31.99 11.73
N LEU A 138 -11.77 32.11 11.66
CA LEU A 138 -10.91 32.05 12.83
C LEU A 138 -11.08 33.30 13.72
N PRO A 139 -11.18 33.12 15.05
CA PRO A 139 -11.10 34.24 15.98
C PRO A 139 -9.78 35.02 15.79
N PRO A 140 -9.76 36.35 16.03
CA PRO A 140 -8.55 37.17 15.82
C PRO A 140 -7.30 36.65 16.53
N THR A 141 -7.47 36.08 17.73
CA THR A 141 -6.37 35.48 18.51
C THR A 141 -5.81 34.22 17.85
N ASP A 142 -6.67 33.40 17.24
CA ASP A 142 -6.27 32.18 16.55
C ASP A 142 -5.65 32.51 15.19
N ARG A 143 -6.18 33.52 14.50
CA ARG A 143 -5.61 34.04 13.25
C ARG A 143 -4.16 34.48 13.45
N LEU A 144 -3.88 35.31 14.46
CA LEU A 144 -2.50 35.72 14.79
C LEU A 144 -1.58 34.52 15.07
N ARG A 145 -2.06 33.51 15.79
CA ARG A 145 -1.26 32.29 16.09
C ARG A 145 -0.97 31.48 14.83
N VAL A 146 -1.95 31.40 13.94
CA VAL A 146 -1.86 30.68 12.67
C VAL A 146 -0.92 31.41 11.71
N ASP A 147 -0.98 32.74 11.63
CA ASP A 147 -0.06 33.56 10.81
C ASP A 147 1.39 33.43 11.31
N GLN A 148 1.62 33.52 12.63
CA GLN A 148 2.94 33.26 13.21
C GLN A 148 3.43 31.82 13.01
N TRP A 149 2.53 30.87 12.83
CA TRP A 149 2.90 29.49 12.49
C TRP A 149 3.26 29.40 11.00
N PHE A 150 2.52 30.08 10.13
CA PHE A 150 2.85 30.22 8.70
C PHE A 150 4.26 30.77 8.51
N GLU A 151 4.60 31.91 9.10
CA GLU A 151 5.93 32.55 9.01
C GLU A 151 7.06 31.59 9.40
N ARG A 152 6.83 30.75 10.42
CA ARG A 152 7.87 29.86 10.97
C ARG A 152 7.96 28.51 10.31
N GLN A 153 6.88 27.99 9.74
CA GLN A 153 6.77 26.58 9.33
C GLN A 153 6.39 26.40 7.86
N VAL A 154 5.72 27.39 7.26
CA VAL A 154 5.20 27.31 5.90
C VAL A 154 6.01 28.22 4.98
N GLU A 155 6.08 29.52 5.28
CA GLU A 155 6.78 30.52 4.46
C GLU A 155 8.22 30.08 4.08
N PRO A 156 9.07 29.56 4.98
CA PRO A 156 10.47 29.25 4.65
C PRO A 156 10.65 28.10 3.65
N VAL A 157 9.59 27.31 3.42
CA VAL A 157 9.60 26.19 2.47
C VAL A 157 8.79 26.49 1.21
N LEU A 158 8.15 27.66 1.13
CA LEU A 158 7.52 28.15 -0.08
C LEU A 158 8.56 28.80 -0.98
N THR A 159 8.39 28.65 -2.28
CA THR A 159 9.21 29.32 -3.28
C THR A 159 8.28 29.87 -4.35
N PRO A 160 7.97 31.17 -4.31
CA PRO A 160 7.24 31.82 -5.38
C PRO A 160 8.05 31.77 -6.67
N LEU A 161 7.40 31.36 -7.77
CA LEU A 161 7.98 31.36 -9.11
C LEU A 161 7.25 32.39 -9.95
N ALA A 162 7.85 33.57 -10.12
CA ALA A 162 7.35 34.61 -11.01
C ALA A 162 7.61 34.25 -12.48
N VAL A 163 6.71 34.69 -13.36
CA VAL A 163 6.78 34.51 -14.80
C VAL A 163 6.82 35.89 -15.47
N ASP A 164 7.86 36.13 -16.26
CA ASP A 164 8.15 37.36 -16.99
C ASP A 164 8.97 37.08 -18.27
N GLU A 165 9.42 38.13 -18.99
CA GLU A 165 10.22 37.98 -20.23
C GLU A 165 11.56 37.23 -20.02
N GLY A 166 12.14 37.32 -18.83
CA GLY A 166 13.37 36.62 -18.44
C GLY A 166 13.14 35.26 -17.79
N HIS A 167 11.92 35.01 -17.30
CA HIS A 167 11.53 33.80 -16.58
C HIS A 167 10.28 33.18 -17.23
N PRO A 168 10.45 32.22 -18.17
CA PRO A 168 9.31 31.62 -18.85
C PRO A 168 8.45 30.79 -17.89
N PHE A 169 7.20 30.52 -18.30
CA PHE A 169 6.24 29.78 -17.50
C PHE A 169 6.81 28.43 -17.03
N PRO A 170 6.81 28.14 -15.70
CA PRO A 170 7.53 27.00 -15.17
C PRO A 170 6.79 25.69 -15.45
N PHE A 171 7.56 24.61 -15.59
CA PHE A 171 6.97 23.28 -15.64
C PHE A 171 6.17 22.97 -14.35
N ILE A 172 4.90 22.62 -14.52
CA ILE A 172 4.01 22.22 -13.43
C ILE A 172 3.96 20.69 -13.34
N SER A 173 4.37 20.15 -12.19
CA SER A 173 4.38 18.70 -11.95
C SER A 173 2.97 18.10 -11.92
N ASN A 174 2.86 16.83 -12.30
CA ASN A 174 1.59 16.10 -12.27
C ASN A 174 0.99 16.04 -10.85
N LEU A 175 -0.34 16.17 -10.75
CA LEU A 175 -1.14 16.22 -9.53
C LEU A 175 -0.71 17.29 -8.52
N SER A 176 0.06 18.30 -8.96
CA SER A 176 0.55 19.37 -8.11
C SER A 176 -0.56 20.40 -7.87
N THR A 177 -1.00 20.53 -6.63
CA THR A 177 -1.80 21.68 -6.19
C THR A 177 -0.91 22.91 -6.03
N SER A 178 -1.31 24.02 -6.64
CA SER A 178 -0.59 25.28 -6.61
C SER A 178 -1.57 26.44 -6.48
N LEU A 179 -1.11 27.54 -5.91
CA LEU A 179 -1.81 28.82 -5.95
C LEU A 179 -1.22 29.64 -7.11
N GLY A 180 -2.08 30.11 -8.00
CA GLY A 180 -1.73 31.09 -9.02
C GLY A 180 -2.04 32.49 -8.49
N VAL A 181 -1.13 33.44 -8.70
CA VAL A 181 -1.27 34.81 -8.19
C VAL A 181 -0.99 35.78 -9.33
N LEU A 182 -1.92 36.71 -9.57
CA LEU A 182 -1.71 37.84 -10.47
C LEU A 182 -1.23 39.03 -9.65
N LEU A 183 -0.08 39.57 -10.03
CA LEU A 183 0.63 40.62 -9.33
C LEU A 183 0.88 41.81 -10.26
N ARG A 184 1.18 42.95 -9.66
CA ARG A 184 1.62 44.14 -10.36
C ARG A 184 2.58 44.95 -9.49
N VAL A 185 3.60 45.53 -10.10
CA VAL A 185 4.45 46.52 -9.44
C VAL A 185 3.63 47.82 -9.28
N PRO A 186 3.52 48.41 -8.08
CA PRO A 186 2.77 49.64 -7.87
C PRO A 186 3.20 50.76 -8.85
N GLY A 187 2.24 51.30 -9.60
CA GLY A 187 2.48 52.36 -10.59
C GLY A 187 2.78 51.85 -12.01
N GLU A 188 3.07 50.56 -12.19
CA GLU A 188 3.18 49.94 -13.51
C GLU A 188 1.81 49.50 -14.05
N ARG A 189 1.73 49.24 -15.36
CA ARG A 189 0.52 48.67 -15.99
C ARG A 189 0.62 47.18 -16.24
N THR A 190 1.82 46.64 -16.28
CA THR A 190 2.10 45.24 -16.63
C THR A 190 1.73 44.34 -15.47
N LYS A 191 0.92 43.31 -15.75
CA LYS A 191 0.61 42.25 -14.80
C LYS A 191 1.66 41.15 -14.89
N GLN A 192 1.96 40.52 -13.77
CA GLN A 192 2.88 39.39 -13.67
C GLN A 192 2.14 38.21 -13.05
N PHE A 193 2.42 37.01 -13.54
CA PHE A 193 1.91 35.79 -12.92
C PHE A 193 2.98 35.21 -12.00
N ALA A 194 2.58 34.74 -10.83
CA ALA A 194 3.42 33.96 -9.94
C ALA A 194 2.73 32.68 -9.50
N ARG A 195 3.49 31.59 -9.45
CA ARG A 195 3.04 30.29 -8.96
C ARG A 195 3.64 29.99 -7.60
N ILE A 196 2.81 29.51 -6.68
CA ILE A 196 3.24 28.94 -5.40
C ILE A 196 2.79 27.47 -5.34
N LYS A 197 3.73 26.52 -5.39
CA LYS A 197 3.41 25.10 -5.18
C LYS A 197 3.18 24.85 -3.69
N LEU A 198 2.10 24.15 -3.33
CA LEU A 198 1.90 23.66 -1.96
C LEU A 198 2.88 22.50 -1.68
N PRO A 199 3.78 22.59 -0.69
CA PRO A 199 4.79 21.57 -0.44
C PRO A 199 4.18 20.26 0.07
N ASP A 200 4.64 19.12 -0.45
CA ASP A 200 4.10 17.79 -0.12
C ASP A 200 4.40 17.35 1.33
N GLY A 201 5.40 17.96 1.97
CA GLY A 201 5.76 17.71 3.37
C GLY A 201 4.88 18.43 4.40
N LEU A 202 4.00 19.34 3.97
CA LEU A 202 3.10 20.08 4.85
C LEU A 202 1.69 19.47 4.89
N PRO A 203 1.00 19.52 6.04
CA PRO A 203 -0.37 19.00 6.14
C PRO A 203 -1.31 19.81 5.26
N ARG A 204 -2.20 19.15 4.52
CA ARG A 204 -3.22 19.83 3.69
C ARG A 204 -4.34 20.41 4.54
N MET A 205 -4.61 19.80 5.68
CA MET A 205 -5.52 20.32 6.71
C MET A 205 -4.70 20.70 7.96
N VAL A 206 -4.52 21.98 8.26
CA VAL A 206 -3.68 22.43 9.39
C VAL A 206 -4.50 22.39 10.69
N PRO A 207 -4.10 21.62 11.72
CA PRO A 207 -4.78 21.63 13.02
C PRO A 207 -4.64 22.98 13.74
N VAL A 208 -5.75 23.53 14.24
CA VAL A 208 -5.81 24.79 15.00
C VAL A 208 -6.47 24.56 16.36
N PRO A 209 -5.73 24.09 17.38
CA PRO A 209 -6.29 23.84 18.69
C PRO A 209 -6.71 25.16 19.38
N HIS A 210 -7.73 25.12 20.23
CA HIS A 210 -8.21 26.29 20.99
C HIS A 210 -7.09 26.93 21.83
N SER A 211 -6.19 26.11 22.37
CA SER A 211 -4.98 26.51 23.09
C SER A 211 -3.78 25.69 22.62
N GLY A 212 -2.57 26.23 22.70
CA GLY A 212 -1.33 25.51 22.35
C GLY A 212 -0.84 25.68 20.91
N PRO A 213 0.12 24.86 20.45
CA PRO A 213 0.76 25.04 19.16
C PRO A 213 -0.16 24.67 17.98
N VAL A 214 -0.21 25.54 16.98
CA VAL A 214 -0.81 25.25 15.66
C VAL A 214 -0.01 24.14 14.97
N GLY A 215 -0.66 23.35 14.12
CA GLY A 215 -0.05 22.22 13.44
C GLY A 215 -0.12 20.90 14.23
N ILE A 216 -0.53 20.93 15.50
CA ILE A 216 -0.57 19.77 16.39
C ILE A 216 -1.99 19.53 16.90
N THR A 217 -2.46 18.29 16.76
CA THR A 217 -3.70 17.83 17.38
C THR A 217 -3.46 17.52 18.86
N GLN A 218 -4.08 18.29 19.76
CA GLN A 218 -3.98 18.07 21.21
C GLN A 218 -5.06 17.15 21.76
N ASP A 219 -6.33 17.48 21.48
CA ASP A 219 -7.48 16.69 21.86
C ASP A 219 -8.04 16.01 20.60
N PRO A 220 -7.96 14.68 20.46
CA PRO A 220 -8.50 13.99 19.30
C PRO A 220 -10.03 14.19 19.17
N ASN A 221 -10.74 14.46 20.27
CA ASN A 221 -12.19 14.63 20.27
C ASN A 221 -12.65 16.02 19.84
N ARG A 222 -11.76 17.01 19.84
CA ARG A 222 -12.06 18.41 19.51
C ARG A 222 -10.97 18.99 18.65
N ILE A 223 -11.12 18.80 17.35
CA ILE A 223 -10.14 19.21 16.35
C ILE A 223 -10.77 20.27 15.47
N ARG A 224 -10.06 21.38 15.27
CA ARG A 224 -10.38 22.35 14.23
C ARG A 224 -9.27 22.30 13.19
N PHE A 225 -9.65 22.35 11.93
CA PHE A 225 -8.73 22.41 10.80
C PHE A 225 -8.99 23.68 10.01
N ILE A 226 -7.94 24.21 9.38
CA ILE A 226 -8.07 25.10 8.23
C ILE A 226 -7.35 24.48 7.03
N PRO A 227 -7.81 24.69 5.80
CA PRO A 227 -7.05 24.29 4.61
C PRO A 227 -5.73 25.05 4.53
N LEU A 228 -4.63 24.34 4.23
CA LEU A 228 -3.30 24.97 4.08
C LEU A 228 -3.30 26.06 2.98
N TRP A 229 -4.03 25.83 1.89
CA TRP A 229 -4.03 26.77 0.77
C TRP A 229 -4.61 28.13 1.16
N GLN A 230 -5.68 28.18 1.97
CA GLN A 230 -6.25 29.43 2.47
C GLN A 230 -5.28 30.17 3.39
N LEU A 231 -4.48 29.43 4.16
CA LEU A 231 -3.45 30.03 5.00
C LEU A 231 -2.35 30.70 4.14
N VAL A 232 -1.93 30.04 3.07
CA VAL A 232 -0.96 30.61 2.11
C VAL A 232 -1.55 31.82 1.40
N GLU A 233 -2.80 31.72 0.93
CA GLU A 233 -3.51 32.80 0.25
C GLU A 233 -3.67 34.04 1.14
N ALA A 234 -4.09 33.86 2.39
CA ALA A 234 -4.26 34.97 3.33
C ALA A 234 -2.94 35.69 3.70
N ASN A 235 -1.79 35.03 3.48
CA ASN A 235 -0.46 35.55 3.80
C ASN A 235 0.39 35.84 2.55
N LEU A 236 -0.21 35.99 1.37
CA LEU A 236 0.50 36.28 0.12
C LEU A 236 1.39 37.53 0.19
N GLY A 237 1.01 38.53 0.98
CA GLY A 237 1.81 39.76 1.15
C GLY A 237 3.21 39.51 1.74
N ALA A 238 3.39 38.44 2.54
CA ALA A 238 4.71 38.05 3.04
C ALA A 238 5.60 37.46 1.93
N LEU A 239 5.00 36.79 0.95
CA LEU A 239 5.70 36.16 -0.17
C LEU A 239 6.04 37.14 -1.29
N PHE A 240 5.25 38.22 -1.41
CA PHE A 240 5.41 39.26 -2.44
C PHE A 240 5.47 40.65 -1.81
N PRO A 241 6.53 40.98 -1.07
CA PRO A 241 6.68 42.29 -0.47
C PRO A 241 6.71 43.37 -1.56
N GLU A 242 6.06 44.52 -1.28
CA GLU A 242 5.98 45.69 -2.16
C GLU A 242 5.27 45.48 -3.51
N MET A 243 4.66 44.31 -3.73
CA MET A 243 3.82 44.02 -4.90
C MET A 243 2.34 44.21 -4.59
N GLU A 244 1.58 44.67 -5.58
CA GLU A 244 0.11 44.68 -5.51
C GLU A 244 -0.44 43.33 -5.97
N ILE A 245 -1.14 42.64 -5.08
CA ILE A 245 -1.86 41.40 -5.39
C ILE A 245 -3.19 41.77 -6.02
N LEU A 246 -3.36 41.41 -7.29
CA LEU A 246 -4.57 41.71 -8.06
C LEU A 246 -5.61 40.59 -7.92
N ASP A 247 -5.15 39.35 -7.90
CA ASP A 247 -5.99 38.16 -7.89
C ASP A 247 -5.20 36.92 -7.45
N SER A 248 -5.89 35.91 -6.92
CA SER A 248 -5.33 34.60 -6.60
C SER A 248 -6.36 33.50 -6.82
N GLY A 249 -5.89 32.28 -7.09
CA GLY A 249 -6.77 31.12 -7.19
C GLY A 249 -6.02 29.80 -7.09
N LEU A 250 -6.62 28.83 -6.38
CA LEU A 250 -6.08 27.49 -6.29
C LEU A 250 -6.32 26.73 -7.58
N PHE A 251 -5.31 26.01 -8.04
CA PHE A 251 -5.44 25.12 -9.16
C PHE A 251 -4.62 23.84 -8.98
N ARG A 252 -5.02 22.78 -9.69
CA ARG A 252 -4.31 21.51 -9.70
C ARG A 252 -4.24 20.95 -11.12
N LEU A 253 -3.04 20.57 -11.53
CA LEU A 253 -2.81 20.06 -12.88
C LEU A 253 -2.72 18.54 -12.89
N THR A 254 -3.46 17.90 -13.78
CA THR A 254 -3.29 16.47 -14.10
C THR A 254 -2.65 16.34 -15.48
N ARG A 255 -1.65 15.47 -15.59
CA ARG A 255 -0.95 15.12 -16.83
C ARG A 255 -1.20 13.68 -17.19
N GLY A 256 -1.06 13.34 -18.48
CA GLY A 256 -1.08 11.96 -18.92
C GLY A 256 -0.01 11.11 -18.21
N ALA A 257 -0.25 9.81 -18.08
CA ALA A 257 0.80 8.85 -17.82
C ALA A 257 1.26 8.36 -19.19
N GLY A 258 2.35 8.93 -19.73
CA GLY A 258 2.83 8.67 -21.09
C GLY A 258 2.78 7.20 -21.50
N LEU A 259 2.53 6.95 -22.79
CA LEU A 259 2.21 5.63 -23.36
C LEU A 259 3.16 4.51 -22.88
N GLU A 260 2.58 3.32 -22.67
CA GLU A 260 3.33 2.09 -22.92
C GLU A 260 3.53 2.04 -24.43
N THR A 261 4.76 2.15 -24.93
CA THR A 261 5.10 1.60 -26.25
C THR A 261 4.92 0.09 -26.14
N GLY A 262 3.69 -0.35 -26.37
CA GLY A 262 3.37 -1.75 -26.61
C GLY A 262 3.23 -1.94 -28.09
N GLU A 263 4.18 -2.69 -28.66
CA GLU A 263 4.19 -3.41 -29.95
C GLU A 263 5.32 -3.06 -30.93
N ASP A 264 6.01 -1.90 -30.82
CA ASP A 264 7.00 -1.49 -31.85
C ASP A 264 8.47 -1.32 -31.37
N ASP A 265 8.78 -1.42 -30.07
CA ASP A 265 10.17 -1.31 -29.55
C ASP A 265 10.77 -2.68 -29.15
N ASP A 266 10.68 -3.66 -30.05
CA ASP A 266 11.25 -5.02 -29.86
C ASP A 266 12.78 -5.10 -30.14
N ASP A 267 13.42 -3.97 -30.50
CA ASP A 267 14.80 -3.93 -30.99
C ASP A 267 15.85 -3.39 -29.98
N GLU A 268 15.50 -3.13 -28.71
CA GLU A 268 16.50 -2.74 -27.70
C GLU A 268 17.02 -3.95 -26.88
N PRO A 269 18.34 -4.26 -26.91
CA PRO A 269 18.90 -5.45 -26.26
C PRO A 269 19.01 -5.38 -24.72
N ASP A 270 18.66 -4.25 -24.06
CA ASP A 270 18.67 -4.12 -22.60
C ASP A 270 17.34 -3.55 -22.05
N LEU A 271 16.48 -4.46 -21.57
CA LEU A 271 15.18 -4.15 -20.95
C LEU A 271 15.30 -3.14 -19.79
N MET A 272 16.42 -3.12 -19.07
CA MET A 272 16.62 -2.23 -17.93
C MET A 272 16.81 -0.77 -18.41
N SER A 273 17.59 -0.54 -19.47
CA SER A 273 17.80 0.80 -20.02
C SER A 273 16.56 1.37 -20.71
N THR A 274 15.75 0.52 -21.37
CA THR A 274 14.48 0.95 -21.97
C THR A 274 13.51 1.46 -20.91
N VAL A 275 13.37 0.73 -19.79
CA VAL A 275 12.49 1.14 -18.68
C VAL A 275 12.97 2.44 -18.03
N GLU A 276 14.28 2.63 -17.86
CA GLU A 276 14.83 3.90 -17.34
C GLU A 276 14.55 5.09 -18.29
N THR A 277 14.62 4.86 -19.60
CA THR A 277 14.32 5.88 -20.63
C THR A 277 12.83 6.21 -20.70
N GLU A 278 11.95 5.21 -20.65
CA GLU A 278 10.50 5.40 -20.55
C GLU A 278 10.12 6.22 -19.30
N LEU A 279 10.71 5.90 -18.14
CA LEU A 279 10.48 6.64 -16.89
C LEU A 279 10.87 8.13 -17.02
N ALA A 280 11.92 8.43 -17.79
CA ALA A 280 12.33 9.81 -18.06
C ALA A 280 11.33 10.52 -19.00
N ARG A 281 10.87 9.86 -20.07
CA ARG A 281 9.86 10.40 -21.01
C ARG A 281 8.50 10.65 -20.35
N ARG A 282 8.06 9.76 -19.44
CA ARG A 282 6.78 9.89 -18.71
C ARG A 282 6.68 11.17 -17.87
N ARG A 283 7.81 11.76 -17.45
CA ARG A 283 7.80 13.05 -16.73
C ARG A 283 7.25 14.20 -17.59
N PHE A 284 7.21 14.06 -18.91
CA PHE A 284 6.87 15.12 -19.86
C PHE A 284 5.54 14.91 -20.60
N ALA A 285 4.70 13.97 -20.16
CA ALA A 285 3.38 13.81 -20.75
C ALA A 285 2.56 15.12 -20.63
N GLY A 286 1.77 15.41 -21.68
CA GLY A 286 0.98 16.61 -21.78
C GLY A 286 -0.04 16.76 -20.64
N PRO A 287 -0.41 18.01 -20.28
CA PRO A 287 -1.51 18.24 -19.36
C PRO A 287 -2.83 17.79 -19.99
N VAL A 288 -3.76 17.30 -19.17
CA VAL A 288 -5.06 16.75 -19.64
C VAL A 288 -6.26 17.24 -18.84
N ARG A 289 -6.03 17.82 -17.65
CA ARG A 289 -7.08 18.41 -16.81
C ARG A 289 -6.48 19.51 -15.94
N LEU A 290 -7.15 20.65 -15.91
CA LEU A 290 -6.90 21.76 -14.99
C LEU A 290 -8.07 21.85 -14.02
N GLU A 291 -7.85 21.53 -12.75
CA GLU A 291 -8.86 21.71 -11.71
C GLU A 291 -8.70 23.10 -11.09
N MET A 292 -9.80 23.84 -10.91
CA MET A 292 -9.80 25.19 -10.32
C MET A 292 -10.98 25.38 -9.36
N GLU A 293 -10.88 26.37 -8.47
CA GLU A 293 -11.97 26.75 -7.56
C GLU A 293 -13.07 27.53 -8.28
N PRO A 294 -14.33 27.50 -7.80
CA PRO A 294 -15.45 28.20 -8.46
C PRO A 294 -15.26 29.70 -8.62
N GLU A 295 -14.53 30.34 -7.70
CA GLU A 295 -14.33 31.80 -7.67
C GLU A 295 -13.07 32.25 -8.43
N SER A 296 -12.39 31.33 -9.12
CA SER A 296 -11.18 31.65 -9.90
C SER A 296 -11.49 32.67 -11.00
N SER A 297 -10.68 33.73 -11.14
CA SER A 297 -10.99 34.74 -12.15
C SER A 297 -10.82 34.22 -13.58
N PRO A 298 -11.65 34.69 -14.53
CA PRO A 298 -11.53 34.33 -15.94
C PRO A 298 -10.16 34.68 -16.55
N GLU A 299 -9.50 35.71 -16.02
CA GLU A 299 -8.17 36.12 -16.47
C GLU A 299 -7.11 35.10 -16.07
N LEU A 300 -7.09 34.68 -14.80
CA LEU A 300 -6.17 33.64 -14.32
C LEU A 300 -6.41 32.30 -15.04
N GLN A 301 -7.68 31.93 -15.24
CA GLN A 301 -8.04 30.73 -15.98
C GLN A 301 -7.53 30.78 -17.43
N SER A 302 -7.74 31.90 -18.13
CA SER A 302 -7.31 32.04 -19.54
C SER A 302 -5.79 31.98 -19.64
N LEU A 303 -5.08 32.68 -18.76
CA LEU A 303 -3.61 32.64 -18.71
C LEU A 303 -3.08 31.21 -18.49
N LEU A 304 -3.64 30.46 -17.54
CA LEU A 304 -3.22 29.09 -17.29
C LEU A 304 -3.53 28.16 -18.46
N LEU A 305 -4.67 28.33 -19.13
CA LEU A 305 -5.03 27.53 -20.30
C LEU A 305 -4.07 27.78 -21.47
N ASP A 306 -3.77 29.04 -21.76
CA ASP A 306 -2.89 29.44 -22.85
C ASP A 306 -1.46 28.92 -22.62
N GLU A 307 -0.91 29.13 -21.41
CA GLU A 307 0.44 28.69 -21.04
C GLU A 307 0.58 27.16 -20.96
N LEU A 308 -0.49 26.45 -20.62
CA LEU A 308 -0.49 24.98 -20.54
C LEU A 308 -0.89 24.31 -21.86
N GLY A 309 -1.34 25.07 -22.87
CA GLY A 309 -1.85 24.54 -24.13
C GLY A 309 -3.09 23.67 -23.96
N LEU A 310 -3.95 24.01 -23.00
CA LEU A 310 -5.16 23.26 -22.69
C LEU A 310 -6.41 23.90 -23.33
N PRO A 311 -7.36 23.12 -23.84
CA PRO A 311 -8.63 23.64 -24.29
C PRO A 311 -9.53 24.01 -23.10
N LYS A 312 -10.53 24.88 -23.33
CA LYS A 312 -11.42 25.38 -22.26
C LYS A 312 -12.21 24.29 -21.54
N ASP A 313 -12.55 23.22 -22.24
CA ASP A 313 -13.28 22.06 -21.71
C ASP A 313 -12.41 21.12 -20.84
N ALA A 314 -11.08 21.30 -20.85
CA ALA A 314 -10.18 20.63 -19.90
C ALA A 314 -10.23 21.23 -18.48
N VAL A 315 -10.93 22.37 -18.30
CA VAL A 315 -11.14 22.98 -16.98
C VAL A 315 -12.25 22.26 -16.24
N THR A 316 -11.95 21.86 -15.02
CA THR A 316 -12.90 21.26 -14.09
C THR A 316 -13.01 22.12 -12.84
N VAL A 317 -14.19 22.66 -12.59
CA VAL A 317 -14.47 23.40 -11.35
C VAL A 317 -14.73 22.39 -10.24
N ARG A 318 -14.09 22.57 -9.08
CA ARG A 318 -14.27 21.64 -7.95
C ARG A 318 -14.29 22.37 -6.61
N THR A 319 -15.27 22.00 -5.77
CA THR A 319 -15.47 22.64 -4.45
C THR A 319 -14.95 21.79 -3.29
N SER A 320 -15.08 20.47 -3.35
CA SER A 320 -14.50 19.57 -2.35
C SER A 320 -12.96 19.57 -2.40
N PRO A 321 -12.25 19.04 -1.37
CA PRO A 321 -10.79 19.05 -1.35
C PRO A 321 -10.11 18.51 -2.63
N PHE A 322 -9.02 19.19 -3.04
CA PHE A 322 -8.30 18.91 -4.29
C PHE A 322 -7.57 17.59 -4.34
N GLU A 323 -6.90 17.26 -3.25
CA GLU A 323 -6.05 16.09 -3.23
C GLU A 323 -6.67 15.01 -2.34
N PRO A 324 -6.56 13.72 -2.75
CA PRO A 324 -6.85 12.59 -1.88
C PRO A 324 -6.17 12.70 -0.51
N ALA A 325 -4.97 13.30 -0.46
CA ALA A 325 -4.20 13.51 0.77
C ALA A 325 -4.99 14.26 1.86
N ALA A 326 -5.82 15.23 1.49
CA ALA A 326 -6.64 15.97 2.46
C ALA A 326 -7.71 15.07 3.11
N TYR A 327 -8.38 14.23 2.32
CA TYR A 327 -9.32 13.23 2.82
C TYR A 327 -8.64 12.19 3.69
N HIS A 328 -7.50 11.65 3.26
CA HIS A 328 -6.77 10.63 4.01
C HIS A 328 -6.27 11.17 5.36
N GLN A 329 -5.77 12.41 5.38
CA GLN A 329 -5.35 13.05 6.63
C GLN A 329 -6.50 13.13 7.66
N LEU A 330 -7.73 13.44 7.22
CA LEU A 330 -8.90 13.44 8.08
C LEU A 330 -9.35 12.01 8.45
N ALA A 331 -9.31 11.09 7.51
CA ALA A 331 -9.70 9.71 7.74
C ALA A 331 -8.76 8.98 8.74
N ASP A 332 -7.49 9.38 8.79
CA ASP A 332 -6.45 8.80 9.63
C ASP A 332 -6.38 9.40 11.04
N LEU A 333 -7.29 10.33 11.38
CA LEU A 333 -7.43 10.88 12.72
C LEU A 333 -7.54 9.77 13.78
N PRO A 334 -6.87 9.89 14.93
CA PRO A 334 -6.87 8.85 15.98
C PRO A 334 -8.18 8.84 16.78
N ARG A 335 -9.31 8.60 16.10
CA ARG A 335 -10.68 8.61 16.64
C ARG A 335 -11.32 7.23 16.52
N ALA A 336 -11.01 6.38 17.50
CA ALA A 336 -11.48 4.99 17.54
C ALA A 336 -13.01 4.85 17.56
N ASP A 337 -13.72 5.86 18.05
CA ASP A 337 -15.19 5.97 18.01
C ASP A 337 -15.74 6.26 16.60
N LEU A 338 -14.95 6.87 15.72
CA LEU A 338 -15.31 7.19 14.33
C LEU A 338 -14.66 6.26 13.30
N GLN A 339 -13.77 5.37 13.74
CA GLN A 339 -13.06 4.42 12.90
C GLN A 339 -13.60 3.01 13.08
N ARG A 340 -13.44 2.22 12.03
CA ARG A 340 -13.63 0.77 12.16
C ARG A 340 -12.56 0.18 13.05
N LYS A 341 -12.95 -0.74 13.93
CA LYS A 341 -11.99 -1.57 14.67
C LYS A 341 -11.05 -2.28 13.70
N LYS A 342 -9.74 -2.05 13.85
CA LYS A 342 -8.71 -2.71 13.04
C LYS A 342 -8.87 -4.22 13.09
N TRP A 343 -8.81 -4.86 11.92
CA TRP A 343 -8.86 -6.32 11.83
C TRP A 343 -7.52 -6.89 12.26
N ILE A 344 -7.56 -7.95 13.07
CA ILE A 344 -6.38 -8.71 13.46
C ILE A 344 -6.50 -10.07 12.78
N PRO A 345 -5.68 -10.35 11.76
CA PRO A 345 -5.69 -11.63 11.07
C PRO A 345 -5.45 -12.81 12.02
N THR A 346 -6.09 -13.95 11.74
CA THR A 346 -5.91 -15.17 12.53
C THR A 346 -4.86 -16.08 11.90
N ALA A 347 -4.05 -16.79 12.70
CA ALA A 347 -3.17 -17.82 12.13
C ALA A 347 -4.02 -18.95 11.50
N PRO A 348 -3.69 -19.42 10.28
CA PRO A 348 -4.41 -20.54 9.66
C PRO A 348 -4.47 -21.74 10.60
N LEU A 349 -5.62 -22.40 10.68
CA LEU A 349 -5.90 -23.40 11.71
C LEU A 349 -4.81 -24.48 11.83
N ARG A 350 -4.37 -25.02 10.68
CA ARG A 350 -3.36 -26.10 10.61
C ARG A 350 -1.92 -25.63 10.92
N LEU A 351 -1.67 -24.31 10.93
CA LEU A 351 -0.38 -23.72 11.25
C LEU A 351 -0.26 -23.18 12.68
N ARG A 352 -1.28 -23.39 13.51
CA ARG A 352 -1.27 -22.97 14.91
C ARG A 352 -0.24 -23.75 15.74
N GLY A 353 0.24 -23.11 16.82
CA GLY A 353 1.15 -23.73 17.78
C GLY A 353 2.57 -23.98 17.25
N ASN A 354 3.01 -23.24 16.22
CA ASN A 354 4.30 -23.40 15.56
C ASN A 354 4.52 -24.81 14.96
N SER A 355 3.47 -25.43 14.42
CA SER A 355 3.60 -26.69 13.68
C SER A 355 4.58 -26.52 12.51
N ASP A 356 5.38 -27.54 12.21
CA ASP A 356 6.30 -27.52 11.06
C ASP A 356 5.50 -27.36 9.77
N ILE A 357 5.76 -26.28 9.02
CA ILE A 357 4.93 -25.91 7.86
C ILE A 357 5.02 -26.95 6.74
N PHE A 358 6.21 -27.53 6.51
CA PHE A 358 6.41 -28.55 5.49
C PHE A 358 5.72 -29.87 5.85
N SER A 359 5.71 -30.25 7.12
CA SER A 359 4.94 -31.41 7.62
C SER A 359 3.45 -31.19 7.43
N THR A 360 2.94 -30.01 7.79
CA THR A 360 1.54 -29.65 7.58
C THR A 360 1.15 -29.76 6.09
N ILE A 361 1.98 -29.26 5.18
CA ILE A 361 1.70 -29.35 3.73
C ILE A 361 1.71 -30.81 3.25
N ARG A 362 2.56 -31.69 3.81
CA ARG A 362 2.57 -33.12 3.45
C ARG A 362 1.30 -33.86 3.86
N ASP A 363 0.68 -33.45 4.97
CA ASP A 363 -0.56 -34.06 5.45
C ASP A 363 -1.78 -33.71 4.57
N GLY A 364 -1.64 -32.73 3.67
CA GLY A 364 -2.65 -32.30 2.71
C GLY A 364 -2.50 -30.82 2.38
N ASP A 365 -3.04 -30.40 1.24
CA ASP A 365 -2.93 -29.02 0.76
C ASP A 365 -3.45 -28.01 1.80
N LEU A 366 -2.79 -26.86 1.88
CA LEU A 366 -3.12 -25.80 2.83
C LEU A 366 -3.64 -24.57 2.08
N PHE A 367 -4.93 -24.28 2.25
CA PHE A 367 -5.57 -23.06 1.76
C PHE A 367 -5.35 -21.89 2.72
N VAL A 368 -5.09 -20.71 2.17
CA VAL A 368 -4.94 -19.46 2.91
C VAL A 368 -5.81 -18.37 2.30
N HIS A 369 -6.44 -17.54 3.14
CA HIS A 369 -7.33 -16.45 2.73
C HIS A 369 -7.00 -15.16 3.48
N HIS A 370 -6.17 -14.31 2.88
CA HIS A 370 -5.81 -12.99 3.40
C HIS A 370 -6.94 -11.99 3.07
N PRO A 371 -7.17 -10.94 3.89
CA PRO A 371 -6.51 -10.62 5.15
C PRO A 371 -7.14 -11.32 6.37
N TYR A 372 -8.13 -12.21 6.17
CA TYR A 372 -8.83 -12.90 7.26
C TYR A 372 -7.88 -13.80 8.06
N GLU A 373 -6.99 -14.46 7.34
CA GLU A 373 -5.87 -15.22 7.87
C GLU A 373 -4.56 -14.42 7.76
N SER A 374 -3.60 -14.75 8.63
CA SER A 374 -2.33 -14.06 8.76
C SER A 374 -1.40 -14.42 7.62
N PHE A 375 -1.01 -13.42 6.82
CA PHE A 375 0.00 -13.55 5.77
C PHE A 375 1.38 -13.90 6.36
N HIS A 376 1.71 -13.26 7.49
CA HIS A 376 2.93 -13.51 8.26
C HIS A 376 3.03 -14.98 8.68
N ASP A 377 1.97 -15.52 9.30
CA ASP A 377 1.99 -16.89 9.84
C ASP A 377 1.76 -17.99 8.77
N SER A 378 1.69 -17.60 7.48
CA SER A 378 1.42 -18.51 6.37
C SER A 378 2.46 -18.44 5.26
N VAL A 379 2.26 -17.58 4.27
CA VAL A 379 3.08 -17.51 3.05
C VAL A 379 4.45 -16.90 3.35
N GLU A 380 4.51 -15.88 4.20
CA GLU A 380 5.79 -15.31 4.64
C GLU A 380 6.57 -16.33 5.47
N ARG A 381 5.90 -16.98 6.42
CA ARG A 381 6.46 -18.09 7.19
C ARG A 381 6.99 -19.21 6.31
N PHE A 382 6.29 -19.58 5.23
CA PHE A 382 6.75 -20.62 4.30
C PHE A 382 8.13 -20.30 3.70
N VAL A 383 8.32 -19.06 3.23
CA VAL A 383 9.61 -18.63 2.66
C VAL A 383 10.67 -18.46 3.76
N ASN A 384 10.29 -17.91 4.91
CA ASN A 384 11.20 -17.73 6.04
C ASN A 384 11.71 -19.07 6.60
N ASP A 385 10.82 -20.04 6.84
CA ASP A 385 11.17 -21.37 7.33
C ASP A 385 12.03 -22.09 6.28
N ALA A 386 11.74 -21.93 4.99
CA ALA A 386 12.58 -22.46 3.91
C ALA A 386 13.99 -21.87 3.90
N ALA A 387 14.13 -20.57 4.15
CA ALA A 387 15.42 -19.90 4.19
C ALA A 387 16.32 -20.40 5.32
N HIS A 388 15.72 -20.79 6.45
CA HIS A 388 16.42 -21.24 7.66
C HIS A 388 16.57 -22.76 7.79
N ASP A 389 15.91 -23.56 6.95
CA ASP A 389 16.03 -25.02 6.97
C ASP A 389 17.26 -25.50 6.18
N ASP A 390 18.19 -26.20 6.86
CA ASP A 390 19.40 -26.76 6.25
C ASP A 390 19.10 -27.85 5.21
N LYS A 391 17.91 -28.46 5.24
CA LYS A 391 17.48 -29.44 4.24
C LYS A 391 17.02 -28.79 2.95
N VAL A 392 16.72 -27.50 2.93
CA VAL A 392 16.30 -26.79 1.72
C VAL A 392 17.51 -26.53 0.84
N VAL A 393 17.41 -26.95 -0.43
CA VAL A 393 18.49 -26.80 -1.43
C VAL A 393 18.25 -25.63 -2.37
N ALA A 394 16.98 -25.29 -2.63
CA ALA A 394 16.65 -24.23 -3.56
C ALA A 394 15.31 -23.55 -3.24
N ILE A 395 15.21 -22.27 -3.59
CA ILE A 395 14.00 -21.46 -3.51
C ILE A 395 13.85 -20.71 -4.84
N LYS A 396 12.69 -20.83 -5.49
CA LYS A 396 12.33 -20.02 -6.67
C LYS A 396 11.11 -19.16 -6.34
N GLN A 397 11.11 -17.90 -6.74
CA GLN A 397 10.06 -16.94 -6.37
C GLN A 397 9.76 -15.97 -7.52
N THR A 398 8.48 -15.63 -7.72
CA THR A 398 8.09 -14.47 -8.55
C THR A 398 7.84 -13.24 -7.68
N LEU A 399 8.34 -12.08 -8.11
CA LEU A 399 8.25 -10.80 -7.43
C LEU A 399 7.64 -9.76 -8.38
N TYR A 400 6.37 -9.43 -8.17
CA TYR A 400 5.61 -8.56 -9.08
C TYR A 400 5.48 -7.10 -8.60
N ARG A 401 5.50 -6.82 -7.29
CA ARG A 401 5.47 -5.47 -6.67
C ARG A 401 5.86 -5.56 -5.19
N THR A 402 7.14 -5.37 -4.87
CA THR A 402 7.64 -5.54 -3.50
C THR A 402 8.65 -4.44 -3.17
N THR A 403 8.63 -3.95 -1.94
CA THR A 403 9.63 -2.99 -1.46
C THR A 403 10.91 -3.70 -1.01
N SER A 404 12.05 -3.00 -1.07
CA SER A 404 13.34 -3.51 -0.58
C SER A 404 13.30 -3.96 0.88
N ASP A 405 12.41 -3.36 1.66
CA ASP A 405 12.29 -3.58 3.11
C ASP A 405 11.30 -4.72 3.45
N SER A 406 10.84 -5.46 2.44
CA SER A 406 9.95 -6.60 2.64
C SER A 406 10.70 -7.77 3.31
N PRO A 407 10.13 -8.42 4.34
CA PRO A 407 10.70 -9.61 4.98
C PRO A 407 10.99 -10.78 4.01
N PHE A 408 10.29 -10.84 2.87
CA PHE A 408 10.57 -11.80 1.81
C PHE A 408 11.98 -11.62 1.23
N ILE A 409 12.39 -10.37 1.02
CA ILE A 409 13.69 -10.05 0.44
C ILE A 409 14.80 -10.40 1.43
N GLU A 410 14.63 -10.06 2.72
CA GLU A 410 15.56 -10.48 3.77
C GLU A 410 15.70 -12.02 3.83
N SER A 411 14.59 -12.76 3.74
CA SER A 411 14.59 -14.23 3.76
C SER A 411 15.29 -14.84 2.54
N LEU A 412 15.04 -14.30 1.34
CA LEU A 412 15.66 -14.76 0.10
C LEU A 412 17.18 -14.49 0.07
N ILE A 413 17.59 -13.30 0.53
CA ILE A 413 19.01 -12.95 0.72
C ILE A 413 19.64 -13.92 1.72
N HIS A 414 19.00 -14.17 2.86
CA HIS A 414 19.51 -15.12 3.84
C HIS A 414 19.67 -16.53 3.27
N ALA A 415 18.71 -17.00 2.48
CA ALA A 415 18.80 -18.30 1.82
C ALA A 415 20.00 -18.37 0.86
N ALA A 416 20.20 -17.34 0.01
CA ALA A 416 21.30 -17.29 -0.94
C ALA A 416 22.66 -17.26 -0.23
N GLU A 417 22.81 -16.39 0.77
CA GLU A 417 24.02 -16.33 1.58
C GLU A 417 24.27 -17.62 2.39
N ALA A 418 23.26 -18.49 2.55
CA ALA A 418 23.37 -19.80 3.20
C ALA A 418 23.84 -20.89 2.22
N GLY A 419 24.11 -20.54 0.97
CA GLY A 419 24.50 -21.47 -0.08
C GLY A 419 23.31 -22.19 -0.75
N LYS A 420 22.06 -21.80 -0.45
CA LYS A 420 20.89 -22.32 -1.15
C LYS A 420 20.80 -21.69 -2.54
N GLN A 421 20.34 -22.45 -3.53
CA GLN A 421 20.11 -21.93 -4.87
C GLN A 421 18.83 -21.08 -4.88
N VAL A 422 18.97 -19.75 -4.92
CA VAL A 422 17.82 -18.84 -4.93
C VAL A 422 17.67 -18.22 -6.31
N ALA A 423 16.48 -18.36 -6.91
CA ALA A 423 16.14 -17.72 -8.18
C ALA A 423 14.90 -16.82 -8.00
N CYS A 424 15.01 -15.57 -8.42
CA CYS A 424 13.92 -14.61 -8.34
C CYS A 424 13.60 -14.05 -9.72
N LEU A 425 12.32 -14.08 -10.08
CA LEU A 425 11.83 -13.43 -11.28
C LEU A 425 11.26 -12.07 -10.89
N VAL A 426 11.84 -10.99 -11.41
CA VAL A 426 11.44 -9.62 -11.09
C VAL A 426 10.80 -8.98 -12.32
N GLU A 427 9.56 -8.53 -12.19
CA GLU A 427 8.87 -7.79 -13.25
C GLU A 427 9.28 -6.32 -13.24
N LEU A 428 10.10 -5.89 -14.21
CA LEU A 428 10.59 -4.51 -14.29
C LEU A 428 9.54 -3.51 -14.83
N ARG A 429 8.58 -3.95 -15.64
CA ARG A 429 7.55 -3.12 -16.27
C ARG A 429 6.26 -3.01 -15.43
N ALA A 430 6.34 -3.25 -14.12
CA ALA A 430 5.22 -3.09 -13.20
C ALA A 430 4.92 -1.59 -12.99
N ARG A 431 3.75 -1.14 -13.44
CA ARG A 431 3.36 0.28 -13.43
C ARG A 431 3.50 0.91 -12.04
N PHE A 432 4.20 2.06 -11.97
CA PHE A 432 4.49 2.91 -10.80
C PHE A 432 5.49 2.33 -9.80
N ASP A 433 5.96 1.10 -9.99
CA ASP A 433 6.94 0.43 -9.13
C ASP A 433 8.28 0.20 -9.83
N GLU A 434 8.44 0.66 -11.08
CA GLU A 434 9.57 0.31 -11.94
C GLU A 434 10.91 0.67 -11.29
N ARG A 435 11.01 1.89 -10.75
CA ARG A 435 12.23 2.36 -10.07
C ARG A 435 12.58 1.51 -8.85
N ASN A 436 11.58 1.07 -8.09
CA ASN A 436 11.78 0.22 -6.92
C ASN A 436 12.20 -1.19 -7.34
N ASN A 437 11.60 -1.74 -8.40
CA ASN A 437 11.90 -3.08 -8.90
C ASN A 437 13.32 -3.16 -9.49
N VAL A 438 13.80 -2.13 -10.20
CA VAL A 438 15.20 -2.04 -10.66
C VAL A 438 16.17 -2.02 -9.48
N GLY A 439 15.89 -1.21 -8.45
CA GLY A 439 16.70 -1.16 -7.24
C GLY A 439 16.73 -2.51 -6.50
N LEU A 440 15.58 -3.18 -6.41
CA LEU A 440 15.42 -4.48 -5.77
C LEU A 440 16.21 -5.58 -6.49
N ALA A 441 16.14 -5.63 -7.83
CA ALA A 441 16.88 -6.60 -8.64
C ALA A 441 18.39 -6.51 -8.36
N ARG A 442 18.96 -5.29 -8.37
CA ARG A 442 20.38 -5.06 -8.07
C ARG A 442 20.78 -5.51 -6.67
N VAL A 443 19.90 -5.32 -5.68
CA VAL A 443 20.15 -5.79 -4.29
C VAL A 443 20.16 -7.32 -4.24
N LEU A 444 19.20 -8.00 -4.87
CA LEU A 444 19.14 -9.46 -4.89
C LEU A 444 20.37 -10.07 -5.58
N GLU A 445 20.74 -9.57 -6.76
CA GLU A 445 21.91 -10.04 -7.53
C GLU A 445 23.20 -9.92 -6.71
N LYS A 446 23.38 -8.80 -6.02
CA LYS A 446 24.56 -8.54 -5.16
C LYS A 446 24.73 -9.61 -4.07
N HIS A 447 23.64 -10.18 -3.58
CA HIS A 447 23.67 -11.21 -2.53
C HIS A 447 23.63 -12.65 -3.07
N GLY A 448 23.90 -12.84 -4.37
CA GLY A 448 24.03 -14.17 -4.99
C GLY A 448 22.71 -14.82 -5.37
N VAL A 449 21.60 -14.06 -5.36
CA VAL A 449 20.32 -14.52 -5.92
C VAL A 449 20.41 -14.44 -7.45
N HIS A 450 19.99 -15.51 -8.12
CA HIS A 450 19.86 -15.49 -9.58
C HIS A 450 18.60 -14.73 -9.97
N VAL A 451 18.76 -13.49 -10.43
CA VAL A 451 17.64 -12.66 -10.90
C VAL A 451 17.41 -12.89 -12.40
N ALA A 452 16.16 -13.06 -12.78
CA ALA A 452 15.71 -13.15 -14.16
C ALA A 452 14.57 -12.15 -14.42
N TYR A 453 14.46 -11.71 -15.68
CA TYR A 453 13.56 -10.65 -16.11
C TYR A 453 12.51 -11.16 -17.10
N GLY A 454 11.63 -12.05 -16.63
CA GLY A 454 10.48 -12.53 -17.40
C GLY A 454 10.81 -13.17 -18.76
N VAL A 455 9.77 -13.30 -19.59
CA VAL A 455 9.91 -13.67 -21.01
C VAL A 455 9.78 -12.38 -21.83
N VAL A 456 10.67 -12.18 -22.81
CA VAL A 456 10.63 -11.01 -23.71
C VAL A 456 9.24 -10.90 -24.36
N GLY A 457 8.70 -9.69 -24.40
CA GLY A 457 7.36 -9.41 -24.93
C GLY A 457 6.18 -9.74 -23.98
N LEU A 458 6.40 -10.43 -22.85
CA LEU A 458 5.34 -10.81 -21.92
C LEU A 458 5.58 -10.29 -20.50
N LYS A 459 4.55 -9.67 -19.91
CA LYS A 459 4.60 -9.29 -18.48
C LYS A 459 4.34 -10.50 -17.60
N THR A 460 5.19 -10.75 -16.62
CA THR A 460 4.98 -11.83 -15.66
C THR A 460 4.10 -11.37 -14.52
N HIS A 461 2.94 -11.99 -14.35
CA HIS A 461 1.97 -11.62 -13.31
C HIS A 461 1.55 -12.82 -12.43
N CYS A 462 2.06 -14.02 -12.67
CA CYS A 462 1.84 -15.15 -11.76
C CYS A 462 2.53 -14.94 -10.39
N LYS A 463 1.91 -15.47 -9.32
CA LYS A 463 2.44 -15.41 -7.95
C LYS A 463 2.76 -16.80 -7.45
N LEU A 464 4.03 -17.17 -7.62
CA LEU A 464 4.53 -18.52 -7.40
C LEU A 464 5.72 -18.50 -6.45
N SER A 465 5.75 -19.48 -5.56
CA SER A 465 6.91 -19.84 -4.75
C SER A 465 7.15 -21.32 -4.92
N LEU A 466 8.41 -21.74 -5.03
CA LEU A 466 8.80 -23.14 -5.09
C LEU A 466 10.00 -23.37 -4.18
N VAL A 467 9.84 -24.24 -3.19
CA VAL A 467 10.88 -24.68 -2.27
C VAL A 467 11.24 -26.13 -2.57
N ILE A 468 12.54 -26.41 -2.72
CA ILE A 468 13.06 -27.75 -2.96
C ILE A 468 13.84 -28.18 -1.72
N ARG A 469 13.42 -29.28 -1.09
CA ARG A 469 13.93 -29.77 0.20
C ARG A 469 14.39 -31.22 0.10
N ARG A 470 15.53 -31.55 0.71
CA ARG A 470 16.03 -32.93 0.88
C ARG A 470 15.19 -33.64 1.92
N GLU A 471 14.54 -34.74 1.52
CA GLU A 471 13.75 -35.57 2.40
C GLU A 471 13.95 -37.05 2.05
N GLY A 472 14.28 -37.87 3.06
CA GLY A 472 14.61 -39.27 2.84
C GLY A 472 15.81 -39.44 1.91
N ASP A 473 15.63 -40.21 0.84
CA ASP A 473 16.59 -40.51 -0.21
C ASP A 473 16.52 -39.54 -1.41
N GLY A 474 15.59 -38.57 -1.41
CA GLY A 474 15.32 -37.73 -2.58
C GLY A 474 15.10 -36.24 -2.30
N LEU A 475 14.70 -35.53 -3.36
CA LEU A 475 14.26 -34.14 -3.30
C LEU A 475 12.74 -34.09 -3.39
N ARG A 476 12.11 -33.37 -2.46
CA ARG A 476 10.69 -33.02 -2.50
C ARG A 476 10.52 -31.55 -2.83
N ARG A 477 9.47 -31.23 -3.57
CA ARG A 477 9.10 -29.86 -3.94
C ARG A 477 7.85 -29.44 -3.16
N TYR A 478 7.81 -28.18 -2.80
CA TYR A 478 6.68 -27.52 -2.14
C TYR A 478 6.39 -26.23 -2.92
N ALA A 479 5.15 -26.03 -3.31
CA ALA A 479 4.75 -24.87 -4.10
C ALA A 479 3.70 -24.02 -3.38
N HIS A 480 3.79 -22.70 -3.57
CA HIS A 480 2.71 -21.77 -3.33
C HIS A 480 2.18 -21.25 -4.66
N VAL A 481 0.87 -21.27 -4.85
CA VAL A 481 0.18 -20.59 -5.97
C VAL A 481 -0.85 -19.63 -5.38
N GLY A 482 -0.70 -18.33 -5.65
CA GLY A 482 -1.54 -17.29 -5.07
C GLY A 482 -2.25 -16.40 -6.09
N THR A 483 -3.32 -15.75 -5.66
CA THR A 483 -4.03 -14.70 -6.42
C THR A 483 -3.35 -13.33 -6.28
N GLY A 484 -2.63 -13.13 -5.16
CA GLY A 484 -2.09 -11.84 -4.71
C GLY A 484 -0.57 -11.76 -4.63
N ASN A 485 -0.05 -10.54 -4.57
CA ASN A 485 1.39 -10.25 -4.49
C ASN A 485 1.99 -10.61 -3.13
N TYR A 486 3.30 -10.86 -3.12
CA TYR A 486 4.09 -11.04 -1.90
C TYR A 486 4.46 -9.69 -1.26
N HIS A 487 3.44 -8.96 -0.79
CA HIS A 487 3.59 -7.65 -0.15
C HIS A 487 2.75 -7.55 1.14
N PRO A 488 3.38 -7.46 2.33
CA PRO A 488 2.66 -7.49 3.62
C PRO A 488 1.60 -6.39 3.77
N GLY A 489 1.88 -5.17 3.26
CA GLY A 489 0.93 -4.06 3.28
C GLY A 489 -0.37 -4.35 2.52
N THR A 490 -0.28 -4.76 1.25
CA THR A 490 -1.47 -5.11 0.47
C THR A 490 -2.17 -6.34 1.03
N ALA A 491 -1.44 -7.32 1.59
CA ALA A 491 -2.04 -8.50 2.20
C ALA A 491 -2.95 -8.20 3.43
N GLN A 492 -2.91 -6.99 3.98
CA GLN A 492 -3.84 -6.54 5.04
C GLN A 492 -5.09 -5.83 4.49
N LEU A 493 -5.06 -5.42 3.21
CA LEU A 493 -6.10 -4.63 2.57
C LEU A 493 -6.83 -5.38 1.45
N TYR A 494 -6.16 -6.34 0.80
CA TYR A 494 -6.64 -7.06 -0.38
C TYR A 494 -7.12 -8.45 0.05
N THR A 495 -8.26 -8.89 -0.46
CA THR A 495 -8.72 -10.27 -0.26
C THR A 495 -8.00 -11.17 -1.25
N ASP A 496 -7.09 -12.00 -0.77
CA ASP A 496 -6.28 -12.87 -1.61
C ASP A 496 -6.34 -14.30 -1.11
N CYS A 497 -6.34 -15.24 -2.04
CA CYS A 497 -6.35 -16.67 -1.74
C CYS A 497 -5.07 -17.31 -2.26
N GLY A 498 -4.64 -18.37 -1.61
CA GLY A 498 -3.48 -19.15 -2.02
C GLY A 498 -3.55 -20.59 -1.57
N ILE A 499 -2.81 -21.44 -2.27
CA ILE A 499 -2.64 -22.85 -1.93
C ILE A 499 -1.15 -23.14 -1.71
N LEU A 500 -0.83 -23.84 -0.63
CA LEU A 500 0.47 -24.45 -0.36
C LEU A 500 0.33 -25.96 -0.53
N SER A 501 1.12 -26.56 -1.42
CA SER A 501 1.00 -27.96 -1.79
C SER A 501 2.35 -28.63 -2.01
N CYS A 502 2.40 -29.95 -1.81
CA CYS A 502 3.50 -30.80 -2.27
C CYS A 502 3.04 -31.88 -3.26
N ASP A 503 1.89 -31.69 -3.92
CA ASP A 503 1.45 -32.57 -5.02
C ASP A 503 2.53 -32.58 -6.11
N PRO A 504 3.08 -33.76 -6.47
CA PRO A 504 4.11 -33.87 -7.49
C PRO A 504 3.71 -33.27 -8.85
N ARG A 505 2.45 -33.41 -9.27
CA ARG A 505 1.96 -32.90 -10.56
C ARG A 505 1.96 -31.37 -10.58
N LEU A 506 1.44 -30.76 -9.53
CA LEU A 506 1.40 -29.31 -9.38
C LEU A 506 2.82 -28.73 -9.23
N THR A 507 3.64 -29.34 -8.39
CA THR A 507 5.00 -28.83 -8.12
C THR A 507 5.95 -29.02 -9.30
N GLU A 508 5.76 -30.03 -10.13
CA GLU A 508 6.46 -30.19 -11.41
C GLU A 508 6.04 -29.09 -12.40
N ASP A 509 4.73 -28.84 -12.55
CA ASP A 509 4.25 -27.76 -13.41
C ASP A 509 4.78 -26.38 -12.97
N VAL A 510 4.77 -26.07 -11.68
CA VAL A 510 5.34 -24.82 -11.15
C VAL A 510 6.84 -24.73 -11.47
N ALA A 511 7.58 -25.83 -11.34
CA ALA A 511 8.99 -25.85 -11.71
C ALA A 511 9.21 -25.59 -13.20
N ASP A 512 8.34 -26.13 -14.05
CA ASP A 512 8.36 -25.90 -15.50
C ASP A 512 7.99 -24.47 -15.87
N VAL A 513 7.06 -23.84 -15.14
CA VAL A 513 6.75 -22.41 -15.31
C VAL A 513 7.99 -21.57 -15.00
N PHE A 514 8.75 -21.86 -13.93
CA PHE A 514 10.02 -21.17 -13.69
C PHE A 514 11.07 -21.41 -14.79
N ASN A 515 11.11 -22.62 -15.37
CA ASN A 515 12.02 -22.92 -16.47
C ASN A 515 11.61 -22.19 -17.76
N PHE A 516 10.30 -22.04 -18.00
CA PHE A 516 9.75 -21.23 -19.09
C PHE A 516 10.10 -19.74 -18.91
N LEU A 517 9.89 -19.20 -17.70
CA LEU A 517 10.18 -17.80 -17.35
C LEU A 517 11.67 -17.44 -17.39
N THR A 518 12.57 -18.42 -17.34
CA THR A 518 14.02 -18.22 -17.47
C THR A 518 14.55 -18.52 -18.88
N GLY A 519 13.65 -18.69 -19.86
CA GLY A 519 14.01 -18.91 -21.27
C GLY A 519 14.57 -20.30 -21.59
N ARG A 520 14.49 -21.26 -20.65
CA ARG A 520 15.14 -22.59 -20.78
C ARG A 520 14.18 -23.74 -21.14
N SER A 521 12.91 -23.46 -21.41
CA SER A 521 11.93 -24.49 -21.76
C SER A 521 10.96 -24.02 -22.84
N ARG A 522 10.70 -24.90 -23.82
CA ARG A 522 9.62 -24.78 -24.82
C ARG A 522 8.45 -25.72 -24.52
N LYS A 523 8.36 -26.26 -23.29
CA LYS A 523 7.30 -27.19 -22.89
C LYS A 523 5.94 -26.48 -23.06
N LYS A 524 5.07 -27.09 -23.87
CA LYS A 524 3.71 -26.58 -24.18
C LYS A 524 2.60 -27.29 -23.41
N LYS A 525 2.92 -28.38 -22.72
CA LYS A 525 1.96 -29.23 -22.00
C LYS A 525 2.30 -29.22 -20.53
N PHE A 526 1.33 -28.83 -19.72
CA PHE A 526 1.37 -28.90 -18.26
C PHE A 526 0.45 -30.03 -17.81
N ASN A 527 0.69 -30.58 -16.63
CA ASN A 527 -0.14 -31.65 -16.09
C ASN A 527 -1.53 -31.12 -15.72
N ASP A 528 -1.56 -30.03 -14.96
CA ASP A 528 -2.73 -29.51 -14.28
C ASP A 528 -2.85 -27.98 -14.39
N ILE A 529 -1.74 -27.24 -14.36
CA ILE A 529 -1.77 -25.77 -14.41
C ILE A 529 -2.26 -25.26 -15.77
N LEU A 530 -3.11 -24.24 -15.71
CA LEU A 530 -3.45 -23.38 -16.84
C LEU A 530 -2.45 -22.22 -16.89
N LEU A 531 -1.60 -22.22 -17.92
CA LEU A 531 -0.59 -21.19 -18.13
C LEU A 531 -1.05 -20.23 -19.22
N ALA A 532 -1.10 -18.94 -18.94
CA ALA A 532 -1.24 -17.92 -19.99
C ALA A 532 0.13 -17.59 -20.59
N PRO A 533 0.23 -17.33 -21.90
CA PRO A 533 -0.86 -17.36 -22.88
C PRO A 533 -1.11 -18.71 -23.55
N GLN A 534 -0.48 -19.79 -23.08
CA GLN A 534 -0.41 -21.05 -23.81
C GLN A 534 -1.71 -21.87 -23.77
N THR A 535 -2.20 -22.20 -22.58
CA THR A 535 -3.30 -23.16 -22.39
C THR A 535 -4.54 -22.55 -21.73
N MET A 536 -4.38 -21.40 -21.06
CA MET A 536 -5.41 -20.86 -20.18
C MET A 536 -6.70 -20.48 -20.90
N LYS A 537 -6.65 -19.62 -21.93
CA LYS A 537 -7.84 -19.17 -22.67
C LYS A 537 -8.59 -20.34 -23.31
N ALA A 538 -7.86 -21.18 -24.05
CA ALA A 538 -8.43 -22.36 -24.69
C ALA A 538 -9.11 -23.30 -23.68
N THR A 539 -8.53 -23.46 -22.49
CA THR A 539 -9.12 -24.30 -21.45
C THR A 539 -10.40 -23.69 -20.87
N PHE A 540 -10.42 -22.38 -20.58
CA PHE A 540 -11.65 -21.73 -20.12
C PHE A 540 -12.77 -21.80 -21.16
N LEU A 541 -12.47 -21.53 -22.43
CA LEU A 541 -13.44 -21.67 -23.52
C LEU A 541 -14.01 -23.09 -23.61
N ARG A 542 -13.14 -24.11 -23.54
CA ARG A 542 -13.56 -25.51 -23.50
C ARG A 542 -14.50 -25.80 -22.32
N LEU A 543 -14.12 -25.39 -21.10
CA LEU A 543 -14.93 -25.62 -19.90
C LEU A 543 -16.30 -24.93 -19.98
N ILE A 544 -16.37 -23.71 -20.51
CA ILE A 544 -17.64 -23.00 -20.71
C ILE A 544 -18.52 -23.73 -21.73
N ASN A 545 -17.94 -24.20 -22.83
CA ASN A 545 -18.69 -24.93 -23.86
C ASN A 545 -19.19 -26.30 -23.34
N GLU A 546 -18.39 -27.01 -22.53
CA GLU A 546 -18.81 -28.27 -21.91
C GLU A 546 -20.00 -28.08 -20.95
N GLU A 547 -20.06 -26.96 -20.21
CA GLU A 547 -21.24 -26.63 -19.41
C GLU A 547 -22.48 -26.40 -20.29
N ALA A 548 -22.33 -25.74 -21.44
CA ALA A 548 -23.41 -25.54 -22.40
C ALA A 548 -23.93 -26.88 -22.96
N GLU A 549 -23.03 -27.82 -23.26
CA GLU A 549 -23.38 -29.19 -23.65
C GLU A 549 -24.11 -29.92 -22.51
N HIS A 550 -23.68 -29.77 -21.27
CA HIS A 550 -24.35 -30.35 -20.11
C HIS A 550 -25.79 -29.83 -19.97
N ALA A 551 -25.99 -28.51 -20.09
CA ALA A 551 -27.32 -27.91 -20.02
C ALA A 551 -28.24 -28.40 -21.13
N THR A 552 -27.74 -28.44 -22.38
CA THR A 552 -28.49 -28.92 -23.55
C THR A 552 -28.92 -30.38 -23.38
N ASN A 553 -28.12 -31.20 -22.69
CA ASN A 553 -28.42 -32.60 -22.38
C ASN A 553 -29.23 -32.78 -21.09
N GLY A 554 -29.77 -31.72 -20.49
CA GLY A 554 -30.57 -31.78 -19.25
C GLY A 554 -29.77 -32.18 -18.00
N ARG A 555 -28.44 -32.10 -18.05
CA ARG A 555 -27.57 -32.34 -16.90
C ARG A 555 -27.39 -31.05 -16.09
N PRO A 556 -27.05 -31.14 -14.79
CA PRO A 556 -26.72 -29.96 -14.01
C PRO A 556 -25.60 -29.16 -14.70
N ALA A 557 -25.81 -27.87 -14.89
CA ALA A 557 -24.84 -26.99 -15.55
C ALA A 557 -24.78 -25.65 -14.82
N ARG A 558 -23.58 -25.25 -14.39
CA ARG A 558 -23.36 -24.07 -13.57
C ARG A 558 -21.95 -23.54 -13.75
N ILE A 559 -21.84 -22.22 -13.83
CA ILE A 559 -20.56 -21.52 -13.78
C ILE A 559 -20.61 -20.52 -12.61
N TRP A 560 -19.65 -20.61 -11.70
CA TRP A 560 -19.35 -19.53 -10.78
C TRP A 560 -17.99 -18.92 -11.08
N GLY A 561 -17.91 -17.60 -11.09
CA GLY A 561 -16.66 -16.89 -11.32
C GLY A 561 -16.50 -15.74 -10.34
N LYS A 562 -15.29 -15.56 -9.83
CA LYS A 562 -14.90 -14.39 -9.05
C LYS A 562 -13.61 -13.84 -9.62
N MET A 563 -13.58 -12.54 -9.90
CA MET A 563 -12.43 -11.87 -10.50
C MET A 563 -12.50 -10.36 -10.29
N ASN A 564 -11.43 -9.66 -10.65
CA ASN A 564 -11.40 -8.20 -10.56
C ASN A 564 -12.10 -7.55 -11.75
N GLN A 565 -11.89 -8.09 -12.96
CA GLN A 565 -12.42 -7.56 -14.21
C GLN A 565 -12.80 -8.67 -15.20
N LEU A 566 -13.74 -8.37 -16.10
CA LEU A 566 -14.16 -9.24 -17.22
C LEU A 566 -14.20 -8.42 -18.51
N GLU A 567 -13.36 -8.77 -19.49
CA GLU A 567 -13.13 -7.98 -20.72
C GLU A 567 -13.01 -8.83 -22.00
N ASP A 568 -12.47 -10.05 -21.94
CA ASP A 568 -12.17 -10.83 -23.14
C ASP A 568 -13.44 -11.16 -23.97
N PRO A 569 -13.55 -10.70 -25.24
CA PRO A 569 -14.75 -10.90 -26.05
C PRO A 569 -15.10 -12.36 -26.29
N GLU A 570 -14.13 -13.23 -26.55
CA GLU A 570 -14.40 -14.66 -26.83
C GLU A 570 -14.94 -15.37 -25.59
N ILE A 571 -14.40 -15.06 -24.40
CA ILE A 571 -14.95 -15.56 -23.14
C ILE A 571 -16.38 -15.05 -22.93
N ILE A 572 -16.64 -13.76 -23.15
CA ILE A 572 -18.00 -13.18 -23.00
C ILE A 572 -18.98 -13.84 -23.98
N GLN A 573 -18.59 -14.02 -25.25
CA GLN A 573 -19.38 -14.72 -26.26
C GLN A 573 -19.67 -16.18 -25.88
N ALA A 574 -18.69 -16.88 -25.31
CA ALA A 574 -18.89 -18.24 -24.80
C ALA A 574 -19.89 -18.25 -23.63
N LEU A 575 -19.82 -17.27 -22.71
CA LEU A 575 -20.78 -17.13 -21.62
C LEU A 575 -22.21 -16.82 -22.11
N TYR A 576 -22.37 -15.97 -23.14
CA TYR A 576 -23.67 -15.73 -23.76
C TYR A 576 -24.24 -17.01 -24.39
N ARG A 577 -23.42 -17.80 -25.11
CA ARG A 577 -23.85 -19.10 -25.65
C ARG A 577 -24.25 -20.08 -24.54
N ALA A 578 -23.47 -20.15 -23.47
CA ALA A 578 -23.78 -20.99 -22.31
C ALA A 578 -25.09 -20.56 -21.63
N SER A 579 -25.34 -19.25 -21.47
CA SER A 579 -26.60 -18.72 -20.96
C SER A 579 -27.79 -19.12 -21.84
N ARG A 580 -27.69 -18.97 -23.18
CA ARG A 580 -28.72 -19.42 -24.13
C ARG A 580 -28.99 -20.92 -24.06
N ALA A 581 -27.99 -21.73 -23.75
CA ALA A 581 -28.14 -23.18 -23.53
C ALA A 581 -28.79 -23.56 -22.19
N GLY A 582 -29.01 -22.59 -21.28
CA GLY A 582 -29.64 -22.79 -19.97
C GLY A 582 -28.65 -22.94 -18.80
N VAL A 583 -27.36 -22.69 -19.01
CA VAL A 583 -26.35 -22.74 -17.94
C VAL A 583 -26.62 -21.61 -16.94
N GLN A 584 -26.63 -21.92 -15.65
CA GLN A 584 -26.75 -20.91 -14.58
C GLN A 584 -25.38 -20.29 -14.29
N ILE A 585 -25.23 -18.98 -14.53
CA ILE A 585 -23.95 -18.27 -14.45
C ILE A 585 -24.04 -17.17 -13.38
N GLN A 586 -23.21 -17.27 -12.34
CA GLN A 586 -23.14 -16.25 -11.27
C GLN A 586 -21.71 -15.75 -11.11
N LEU A 587 -21.50 -14.46 -11.30
CA LEU A 587 -20.19 -13.84 -11.30
C LEU A 587 -20.08 -12.78 -10.20
N ILE A 588 -18.94 -12.76 -9.51
CA ILE A 588 -18.55 -11.70 -8.59
C ILE A 588 -17.42 -10.89 -9.26
N VAL A 589 -17.75 -9.71 -9.78
CA VAL A 589 -16.81 -8.83 -10.49
C VAL A 589 -16.80 -7.46 -9.82
N ARG A 590 -15.71 -7.13 -9.13
CA ARG A 590 -15.65 -5.84 -8.40
C ARG A 590 -15.49 -4.64 -9.33
N GLY A 591 -14.67 -4.75 -10.37
CA GLY A 591 -14.22 -3.64 -11.22
C GLY A 591 -15.12 -3.41 -12.42
N PHE A 592 -14.50 -3.12 -13.56
CA PHE A 592 -15.21 -3.01 -14.84
C PHE A 592 -15.53 -4.41 -15.40
N CYS A 593 -16.65 -4.49 -16.10
CA CYS A 593 -17.18 -5.67 -16.76
C CYS A 593 -17.77 -5.27 -18.11
N LEU A 594 -17.34 -5.94 -19.19
CA LEU A 594 -17.86 -5.71 -20.54
C LEU A 594 -19.07 -6.60 -20.87
N LEU A 595 -19.29 -7.67 -20.08
CA LEU A 595 -20.50 -8.50 -20.18
C LEU A 595 -21.72 -7.72 -19.69
N ARG A 596 -22.82 -7.75 -20.45
CA ARG A 596 -24.12 -7.16 -20.11
C ARG A 596 -25.06 -8.25 -19.57
N PRO A 597 -25.30 -8.35 -18.25
CA PRO A 597 -26.14 -9.39 -17.67
C PRO A 597 -27.64 -9.07 -17.86
N GLY A 598 -28.50 -10.09 -17.79
CA GLY A 598 -29.96 -9.91 -17.76
C GLY A 598 -30.60 -9.35 -19.04
N VAL A 599 -29.90 -9.42 -20.18
CA VAL A 599 -30.47 -9.06 -21.50
C VAL A 599 -31.40 -10.20 -21.95
N PRO A 600 -32.70 -9.92 -22.18
CA PRO A 600 -33.67 -10.96 -22.53
C PRO A 600 -33.27 -11.80 -23.74
N GLY A 601 -33.33 -13.13 -23.60
CA GLY A 601 -32.96 -14.12 -24.62
C GLY A 601 -31.47 -14.25 -24.92
N LEU A 602 -30.61 -13.51 -24.21
CA LEU A 602 -29.15 -13.54 -24.37
C LEU A 602 -28.45 -13.93 -23.07
N SER A 603 -28.71 -13.18 -22.00
CA SER A 603 -28.02 -13.29 -20.71
C SER A 603 -28.97 -13.39 -19.53
N ASP A 604 -30.18 -13.94 -19.73
CA ASP A 604 -31.19 -14.17 -18.68
C ASP A 604 -30.65 -14.98 -17.51
N ASN A 605 -29.76 -15.94 -17.80
CA ASN A 605 -29.18 -16.84 -16.81
C ASN A 605 -27.86 -16.31 -16.22
N ILE A 606 -27.49 -15.04 -16.48
CA ILE A 606 -26.25 -14.44 -16.01
C ILE A 606 -26.55 -13.36 -14.96
N THR A 607 -26.07 -13.58 -13.74
CA THR A 607 -26.10 -12.60 -12.66
C THR A 607 -24.68 -12.13 -12.36
N ILE A 608 -24.47 -10.81 -12.30
CA ILE A 608 -23.19 -10.22 -11.89
C ILE A 608 -23.37 -9.39 -10.63
N VAL A 609 -22.58 -9.70 -9.62
CA VAL A 609 -22.53 -8.98 -8.34
C VAL A 609 -21.19 -8.27 -8.18
N SER A 610 -21.20 -7.02 -7.76
CA SER A 610 -20.02 -6.23 -7.41
C SER A 610 -19.99 -5.95 -5.92
N VAL A 611 -18.98 -6.47 -5.21
CA VAL A 611 -18.83 -6.30 -3.76
C VAL A 611 -17.74 -5.27 -3.47
N ILE A 612 -18.12 -4.17 -2.80
CA ILE A 612 -17.21 -3.09 -2.41
C ILE A 612 -17.41 -2.79 -0.92
N GLY A 613 -16.31 -2.64 -0.17
CA GLY A 613 -16.40 -2.31 1.24
C GLY A 613 -15.05 -2.38 1.93
N ARG A 614 -15.00 -3.08 3.08
CA ARG A 614 -13.87 -3.05 4.03
C ARG A 614 -12.51 -3.33 3.38
N PHE A 615 -12.47 -4.37 2.57
CA PHE A 615 -11.26 -4.87 1.94
C PHE A 615 -11.45 -4.77 0.43
N LEU A 616 -10.33 -4.73 -0.28
CA LEU A 616 -10.32 -4.72 -1.74
C LEU A 616 -10.48 -6.14 -2.25
N GLU A 617 -11.63 -6.47 -2.84
CA GLU A 617 -11.86 -7.82 -3.36
C GLU A 617 -10.89 -8.19 -4.49
N HIS A 618 -9.94 -9.10 -4.26
CA HIS A 618 -8.84 -9.33 -5.22
C HIS A 618 -8.64 -10.79 -5.66
N SER A 619 -9.25 -11.75 -4.95
CA SER A 619 -9.15 -13.17 -5.25
C SER A 619 -9.82 -13.53 -6.58
N ARG A 620 -9.23 -14.49 -7.29
CA ARG A 620 -9.81 -15.08 -8.50
C ARG A 620 -10.09 -16.56 -8.28
N ILE A 621 -11.36 -16.94 -8.42
CA ILE A 621 -11.88 -18.29 -8.18
C ILE A 621 -12.83 -18.63 -9.30
N PHE A 622 -12.74 -19.84 -9.84
CA PHE A 622 -13.63 -20.31 -10.92
C PHE A 622 -14.15 -21.70 -10.60
N HIS A 623 -15.42 -21.93 -10.89
CA HIS A 623 -16.08 -23.21 -10.70
C HIS A 623 -16.93 -23.55 -11.93
N PHE A 624 -16.81 -24.81 -12.36
CA PHE A 624 -17.61 -25.43 -13.41
C PHE A 624 -18.24 -26.70 -12.84
N SER A 625 -19.53 -26.93 -13.07
CA SER A 625 -20.25 -28.05 -12.46
C SER A 625 -19.76 -29.42 -12.92
N GLY A 626 -19.25 -29.55 -14.15
CA GLY A 626 -18.88 -30.82 -14.78
C GLY A 626 -20.05 -31.81 -14.87
N GLY A 627 -21.29 -31.30 -14.97
CA GLY A 627 -22.47 -32.15 -15.00
C GLY A 627 -22.86 -32.73 -13.64
N LYS A 628 -22.38 -32.14 -12.54
CA LYS A 628 -22.64 -32.57 -11.15
C LYS A 628 -23.56 -31.58 -10.44
N SER A 629 -24.53 -32.10 -9.68
CA SER A 629 -25.50 -31.25 -8.96
C SER A 629 -24.88 -30.49 -7.79
N ALA A 630 -24.00 -31.17 -7.03
CA ALA A 630 -23.35 -30.59 -5.86
C ALA A 630 -22.10 -29.79 -6.25
N PRO A 631 -21.98 -28.49 -5.88
CA PRO A 631 -20.82 -27.66 -6.24
C PRO A 631 -19.48 -28.23 -5.77
N SER A 632 -19.46 -28.91 -4.61
CA SER A 632 -18.25 -29.54 -4.06
C SER A 632 -17.71 -30.72 -4.89
N GLN A 633 -18.47 -31.20 -5.88
CA GLN A 633 -18.07 -32.28 -6.78
C GLN A 633 -17.64 -31.80 -8.18
N GLY A 634 -17.85 -30.51 -8.48
CA GLY A 634 -17.42 -29.92 -9.75
C GLY A 634 -15.93 -29.55 -9.74
N MET A 635 -15.52 -28.86 -10.80
CA MET A 635 -14.13 -28.46 -11.03
C MET A 635 -13.91 -27.07 -10.48
N TRP A 636 -12.91 -26.93 -9.60
CA TRP A 636 -12.56 -25.66 -8.97
C TRP A 636 -11.15 -25.22 -9.34
N TYR A 637 -10.99 -23.92 -9.55
CA TYR A 637 -9.74 -23.29 -9.97
C TYR A 637 -9.47 -22.01 -9.19
N LEU A 638 -8.20 -21.72 -8.99
CA LEU A 638 -7.72 -20.48 -8.35
C LEU A 638 -6.41 -20.01 -9.01
N GLY A 639 -6.22 -18.70 -9.13
CA GLY A 639 -4.97 -18.18 -9.67
C GLY A 639 -4.92 -16.67 -9.87
N SER A 640 -3.95 -16.24 -10.67
CA SER A 640 -3.59 -14.82 -10.79
C SER A 640 -4.31 -14.05 -11.90
N ALA A 641 -4.97 -14.75 -12.82
CA ALA A 641 -5.61 -14.16 -14.00
C ALA A 641 -7.05 -13.71 -13.74
N ASP A 642 -7.40 -12.55 -14.28
CA ASP A 642 -8.78 -12.17 -14.59
C ASP A 642 -9.12 -12.62 -16.03
N TRP A 643 -10.40 -12.60 -16.41
CA TRP A 643 -10.83 -12.84 -17.80
C TRP A 643 -10.71 -11.56 -18.65
N MET A 644 -9.49 -11.03 -18.76
CA MET A 644 -9.14 -9.95 -19.69
C MET A 644 -8.16 -10.45 -20.74
N ARG A 645 -8.26 -9.91 -21.96
CA ARG A 645 -7.37 -10.25 -23.08
C ARG A 645 -5.89 -10.20 -22.68
N ARG A 646 -5.47 -9.10 -22.04
CA ARG A 646 -4.08 -8.95 -21.58
C ARG A 646 -3.62 -10.02 -20.58
N ASN A 647 -4.50 -10.57 -19.75
CA ASN A 647 -4.15 -11.62 -18.79
C ASN A 647 -4.10 -12.99 -19.46
N LEU A 648 -4.97 -13.22 -20.43
CA LEU A 648 -5.09 -14.48 -21.13
C LEU A 648 -4.09 -14.64 -22.29
N GLU A 649 -3.63 -13.54 -22.89
CA GLU A 649 -2.82 -13.54 -24.13
C GLU A 649 -1.47 -12.83 -24.01
N ASN A 650 -1.37 -11.76 -23.19
CA ASN A 650 -0.20 -10.86 -23.19
C ASN A 650 0.61 -10.92 -21.88
N ARG A 651 0.31 -11.89 -21.02
CA ARG A 651 0.93 -12.07 -19.71
C ARG A 651 1.22 -13.52 -19.41
N VAL A 652 2.21 -13.74 -18.56
CA VAL A 652 2.43 -15.03 -17.92
C VAL A 652 1.65 -15.07 -16.60
N GLU A 653 0.50 -15.72 -16.65
CA GLU A 653 -0.41 -15.95 -15.52
C GLU A 653 -0.55 -17.44 -15.24
N VAL A 654 -0.87 -17.80 -13.99
CA VAL A 654 -1.11 -19.19 -13.59
C VAL A 654 -2.44 -19.31 -12.88
N VAL A 655 -3.24 -20.28 -13.32
CA VAL A 655 -4.44 -20.77 -12.64
C VAL A 655 -4.29 -22.27 -12.43
N THR A 656 -4.50 -22.75 -11.21
CA THR A 656 -4.37 -24.17 -10.86
C THR A 656 -5.74 -24.75 -10.51
N PRO A 657 -6.03 -26.00 -10.92
CA PRO A 657 -7.15 -26.75 -10.36
C PRO A 657 -6.88 -27.08 -8.90
N ILE A 658 -7.94 -27.17 -8.11
CA ILE A 658 -7.90 -27.56 -6.70
C ILE A 658 -8.67 -28.87 -6.53
N ARG A 659 -8.04 -29.86 -5.90
CA ARG A 659 -8.60 -31.20 -5.70
C ARG A 659 -8.86 -31.54 -4.25
N ASP A 660 -8.12 -30.92 -3.33
CA ASP A 660 -8.29 -31.14 -1.91
C ASP A 660 -9.68 -30.65 -1.46
N LYS A 661 -10.46 -31.56 -0.86
CA LYS A 661 -11.85 -31.29 -0.46
C LYS A 661 -11.95 -30.15 0.56
N SER A 662 -10.98 -30.01 1.46
CA SER A 662 -11.01 -28.94 2.46
C SER A 662 -10.80 -27.58 1.80
N CYS A 663 -9.95 -27.52 0.78
CA CYS A 663 -9.70 -26.32 -0.01
C CYS A 663 -10.89 -25.96 -0.92
N ILE A 664 -11.52 -26.96 -1.55
CA ILE A 664 -12.77 -26.78 -2.31
C ILE A 664 -13.86 -26.18 -1.44
N ASN A 665 -14.09 -26.73 -0.24
CA ASN A 665 -15.11 -26.23 0.68
C ASN A 665 -14.85 -24.76 1.07
N ARG A 666 -13.59 -24.34 1.22
CA ARG A 666 -13.22 -22.94 1.51
C ARG A 666 -13.56 -22.01 0.34
N MET A 667 -13.25 -22.41 -0.89
CA MET A 667 -13.60 -21.61 -2.08
C MET A 667 -15.11 -21.55 -2.32
N GLN A 668 -15.81 -22.66 -2.08
CA GLN A 668 -17.27 -22.70 -2.10
C GLN A 668 -17.87 -21.72 -1.09
N GLU A 669 -17.40 -21.73 0.17
CA GLU A 669 -17.84 -20.79 1.20
C GLU A 669 -17.64 -19.33 0.75
N ILE A 670 -16.48 -19.01 0.17
CA ILE A 670 -16.18 -17.65 -0.34
C ILE A 670 -17.20 -17.22 -1.41
N MET A 671 -17.51 -18.10 -2.37
CA MET A 671 -18.49 -17.82 -3.42
C MET A 671 -19.90 -17.65 -2.84
N GLU A 672 -20.34 -18.58 -2.00
CA GLU A 672 -21.68 -18.57 -1.42
C GLU A 672 -21.92 -17.35 -0.52
N VAL A 673 -20.91 -16.96 0.26
CA VAL A 673 -20.96 -15.73 1.08
C VAL A 673 -21.06 -14.50 0.19
N GLY A 674 -20.23 -14.40 -0.85
CA GLY A 674 -20.23 -13.26 -1.76
C GLY A 674 -21.53 -13.11 -2.55
N LEU A 675 -22.14 -14.23 -2.97
CA LEU A 675 -23.43 -14.25 -3.66
C LEU A 675 -24.63 -14.02 -2.72
N SER A 676 -24.45 -14.18 -1.41
CA SER A 676 -25.49 -13.95 -0.39
C SER A 676 -25.37 -12.60 0.32
N ASP A 677 -24.48 -11.73 -0.15
CA ASP A 677 -24.25 -10.41 0.41
C ASP A 677 -25.38 -9.46 0.00
N ALA A 678 -26.10 -8.91 0.99
CA ALA A 678 -27.12 -7.86 0.79
C ALA A 678 -26.75 -6.57 1.55
N ARG A 679 -25.45 -6.42 1.85
CA ARG A 679 -24.89 -5.26 2.56
C ARG A 679 -23.95 -4.47 1.68
N ASN A 680 -22.92 -5.13 1.14
CA ASN A 680 -21.84 -4.51 0.37
C ASN A 680 -21.93 -4.79 -1.13
N ALA A 681 -22.84 -5.67 -1.54
CA ALA A 681 -23.02 -6.09 -2.90
C ALA A 681 -23.98 -5.18 -3.69
N HIS A 682 -23.64 -4.98 -4.96
CA HIS A 682 -24.49 -4.34 -5.96
C HIS A 682 -24.73 -5.30 -7.12
N LEU A 683 -25.96 -5.39 -7.59
CA LEU A 683 -26.32 -6.10 -8.82
C LEU A 683 -25.98 -5.19 -10.00
N ILE A 684 -25.28 -5.73 -11.00
CA ILE A 684 -25.01 -5.01 -12.26
C ILE A 684 -26.17 -5.23 -13.22
N LEU A 685 -26.67 -4.14 -13.81
CA LEU A 685 -27.81 -4.12 -14.73
C LEU A 685 -27.36 -4.15 -16.21
N PRO A 686 -28.25 -4.43 -17.18
CA PRO A 686 -27.90 -4.56 -18.60
C PRO A 686 -27.30 -3.31 -19.26
N ASP A 687 -27.57 -2.12 -18.72
CA ASP A 687 -27.01 -0.84 -19.15
C ASP A 687 -25.67 -0.49 -18.46
N GLY A 688 -25.22 -1.35 -17.53
CA GLY A 688 -24.02 -1.18 -16.72
C GLY A 688 -24.20 -0.30 -15.48
N ASN A 689 -25.41 0.22 -15.22
CA ASN A 689 -25.75 0.73 -13.91
C ASN A 689 -25.73 -0.39 -12.87
N SER A 690 -25.84 -0.01 -11.60
CA SER A 690 -25.89 -0.98 -10.53
C SER A 690 -26.80 -0.53 -9.41
N GLU A 691 -27.48 -1.50 -8.80
CA GLU A 691 -28.35 -1.27 -7.65
C GLU A 691 -27.84 -2.03 -6.42
N PRO A 692 -27.92 -1.46 -5.20
CA PRO A 692 -27.61 -2.20 -3.99
C PRO A 692 -28.55 -3.39 -3.82
N ILE A 693 -27.99 -4.56 -3.52
CA ILE A 693 -28.81 -5.74 -3.19
C ILE A 693 -29.34 -5.53 -1.77
N SER A 694 -30.65 -5.30 -1.63
CA SER A 694 -31.29 -4.97 -0.35
C SER A 694 -32.04 -6.14 0.29
N ASN A 695 -32.47 -7.12 -0.50
CA ASN A 695 -33.09 -8.34 -0.03
C ASN A 695 -32.72 -9.52 -0.92
N ILE A 696 -32.57 -10.70 -0.32
CA ILE A 696 -32.37 -11.98 -1.02
C ILE A 696 -33.38 -12.94 -0.39
N ASP A 697 -34.39 -13.36 -1.16
CA ASP A 697 -35.51 -14.15 -0.62
C ASP A 697 -35.09 -15.52 -0.09
N SER A 698 -33.99 -16.07 -0.61
CA SER A 698 -33.42 -17.35 -0.17
C SER A 698 -31.89 -17.31 -0.26
N PRO A 699 -31.22 -16.65 0.70
CA PRO A 699 -29.76 -16.52 0.68
C PRO A 699 -29.12 -17.88 0.97
N ILE A 700 -28.04 -18.20 0.26
CA ILE A 700 -27.26 -19.42 0.51
C ILE A 700 -26.65 -19.34 1.92
N VAL A 701 -26.16 -18.15 2.30
CA VAL A 701 -25.61 -17.85 3.61
C VAL A 701 -26.39 -16.71 4.27
N LYS A 702 -27.30 -17.05 5.19
CA LYS A 702 -28.17 -16.09 5.90
C LYS A 702 -27.40 -14.97 6.62
N GLU A 703 -26.21 -15.26 7.14
CA GLU A 703 -25.42 -14.27 7.88
C GLU A 703 -24.85 -13.17 6.97
N ALA A 704 -24.58 -13.51 5.70
CA ALA A 704 -24.03 -12.59 4.72
C ALA A 704 -25.01 -11.47 4.33
N VAL A 705 -26.32 -11.72 4.43
CA VAL A 705 -27.36 -10.69 4.22
C VAL A 705 -27.15 -9.50 5.15
N ASN A 706 -26.90 -9.77 6.44
CA ASN A 706 -26.79 -8.72 7.44
C ASN A 706 -25.36 -8.19 7.64
N LYS A 707 -24.37 -9.09 7.58
CA LYS A 707 -22.96 -8.77 7.89
C LYS A 707 -22.15 -8.40 6.65
N GLY A 708 -22.69 -8.66 5.45
CA GLY A 708 -21.95 -8.59 4.20
C GLY A 708 -20.86 -9.66 4.10
N THR A 709 -20.17 -9.67 2.98
CA THR A 709 -19.08 -10.59 2.67
C THR A 709 -17.96 -10.49 3.71
N PHE A 710 -17.44 -9.28 3.90
CA PHE A 710 -16.28 -9.05 4.75
C PHE A 710 -16.55 -9.35 6.22
N GLY A 711 -17.71 -8.93 6.74
CA GLY A 711 -18.09 -9.20 8.13
C GLY A 711 -18.27 -10.68 8.39
N THR A 712 -18.92 -11.39 7.46
CA THR A 712 -19.13 -12.84 7.57
C THR A 712 -17.81 -13.60 7.57
N LEU A 713 -16.90 -13.30 6.63
CA LEU A 713 -15.62 -13.99 6.54
C LEU A 713 -14.67 -13.67 7.71
N CYS A 714 -14.73 -12.44 8.26
CA CYS A 714 -14.07 -12.10 9.52
C CYS A 714 -14.59 -12.99 10.67
N ASP A 715 -15.90 -13.06 10.85
CA ASP A 715 -16.50 -13.86 11.93
C ASP A 715 -16.20 -15.36 11.76
N ARG A 716 -16.17 -15.87 10.53
CA ARG A 716 -15.79 -17.26 10.24
C ARG A 716 -14.34 -17.55 10.68
N ALA A 717 -13.41 -16.66 10.34
CA ALA A 717 -12.02 -16.79 10.78
C ALA A 717 -11.88 -16.75 12.32
N GLN A 718 -12.67 -15.91 13.00
CA GLN A 718 -12.71 -15.86 14.46
C GLN A 718 -13.37 -17.08 15.11
N ARG A 719 -14.49 -17.59 14.60
CA ARG A 719 -15.15 -18.79 15.16
C ARG A 719 -14.24 -20.01 15.10
N VAL A 720 -13.43 -20.14 14.04
CA VAL A 720 -12.39 -21.18 13.94
C VAL A 720 -11.32 -21.02 15.02
N LEU A 721 -11.06 -19.80 15.53
CA LEU A 721 -10.24 -19.56 16.72
C LEU A 721 -10.89 -20.14 17.99
N GLU A 722 -12.17 -19.88 18.20
CA GLU A 722 -12.88 -20.19 19.44
C GLU A 722 -13.27 -21.67 19.55
N SER A 723 -13.57 -22.34 18.44
CA SER A 723 -14.03 -23.75 18.42
C SER A 723 -12.91 -24.79 18.47
N SER A 724 -11.65 -24.37 18.42
CA SER A 724 -10.50 -25.30 18.45
C SER A 724 -10.04 -25.54 19.89
N PRO A 725 -9.89 -26.80 20.35
CA PRO A 725 -9.33 -27.06 21.67
C PRO A 725 -7.91 -26.47 21.74
N GLN A 726 -7.66 -25.62 22.74
CA GLN A 726 -6.28 -25.21 23.04
C GLN A 726 -5.46 -26.48 23.29
N PRO A 727 -4.23 -26.61 22.75
CA PRO A 727 -3.36 -27.72 23.11
C PRO A 727 -3.18 -27.68 24.63
N GLN A 728 -3.65 -28.74 25.30
CA GLN A 728 -3.46 -28.91 26.73
C GLN A 728 -1.96 -28.79 27.01
N LEU A 729 -1.58 -27.77 27.77
CA LEU A 729 -0.28 -27.74 28.41
C LEU A 729 -0.16 -29.04 29.21
N LEU A 730 0.69 -29.96 28.73
CA LEU A 730 1.16 -31.10 29.49
C LEU A 730 1.79 -30.56 30.78
N THR A 731 1.01 -30.55 31.85
CA THR A 731 1.48 -30.25 33.19
C THR A 731 2.45 -31.37 33.57
N ARG A 732 3.74 -31.04 33.60
CA ARG A 732 4.75 -31.92 34.20
C ARG A 732 4.38 -32.13 35.69
N PRO A 733 4.44 -33.36 36.22
CA PRO A 733 4.08 -33.63 37.60
C PRO A 733 5.09 -32.96 38.56
N PRO A 734 4.66 -32.54 39.76
CA PRO A 734 5.49 -31.77 40.67
C PRO A 734 6.56 -32.66 41.31
N ARG A 735 7.84 -32.27 41.16
CA ARG A 735 8.92 -32.83 41.97
C ARG A 735 8.78 -32.31 43.40
N ARG A 736 8.52 -33.23 44.33
CA ARG A 736 8.62 -33.04 45.78
C ARG A 736 10.04 -32.60 46.15
N THR A 737 10.17 -31.45 46.80
CA THR A 737 11.28 -31.17 47.72
C THR A 737 10.73 -30.55 49.00
N LYS A 738 11.07 -31.20 50.12
CA LYS A 738 10.69 -30.86 51.49
C LYS A 738 11.10 -29.42 51.85
N VAL A 739 10.22 -28.73 52.56
CA VAL A 739 10.50 -27.49 53.27
C VAL A 739 11.03 -27.86 54.67
N SER A 740 12.14 -27.24 55.09
CA SER A 740 12.50 -27.07 56.50
C SER A 740 12.68 -25.59 56.78
N GLY A 741 12.16 -25.15 57.92
CA GLY A 741 11.74 -23.78 58.17
C GLY A 741 12.85 -22.77 58.39
N ALA A 742 12.49 -21.49 58.25
CA ALA A 742 12.68 -20.51 59.31
C ALA A 742 11.72 -19.31 59.14
N THR A 743 11.25 -18.87 60.29
CA THR A 743 10.29 -17.84 60.70
C THR A 743 10.50 -16.42 60.12
N LYS A 744 9.40 -15.72 59.82
CA LYS A 744 9.24 -14.25 59.77
C LYS A 744 9.12 -13.72 61.22
N PRO A 745 9.56 -12.47 61.60
CA PRO A 745 8.73 -11.29 61.29
C PRO A 745 9.43 -9.90 61.16
N GLN A 746 8.79 -9.09 60.32
CA GLN A 746 8.49 -7.64 60.38
C GLN A 746 9.53 -6.56 60.76
N SER A 747 9.51 -5.56 59.86
CA SER A 747 9.41 -4.12 60.12
C SER A 747 10.67 -3.35 60.56
N LYS A 748 11.15 -2.46 59.67
CA LYS A 748 11.27 -1.03 59.98
C LYS A 748 11.52 -0.16 58.74
N SER A 749 10.87 1.00 58.78
CA SER A 749 11.13 2.25 58.03
C SER A 749 10.54 2.39 56.63
N THR A 750 9.32 2.93 56.60
CA THR A 750 8.95 4.04 55.71
C THR A 750 10.10 5.05 55.64
N LYS A 751 10.57 5.39 54.44
CA LYS A 751 11.28 6.64 54.18
C LYS A 751 10.40 7.50 53.29
N THR A 752 10.01 8.63 53.83
CA THR A 752 9.44 9.79 53.13
C THR A 752 10.32 10.15 51.93
N TRP A 753 9.71 10.31 50.77
CA TRP A 753 10.37 10.52 49.47
C TRP A 753 10.51 12.00 49.14
N ASP A 754 11.08 12.78 50.06
CA ASP A 754 11.16 14.23 49.92
C ASP A 754 12.58 14.78 49.81
N ASP A 755 13.46 14.01 49.17
CA ASP A 755 14.82 14.44 48.81
C ASP A 755 14.83 14.85 47.32
N ALA A 756 15.48 15.98 47.02
CA ALA A 756 15.60 16.58 45.68
C ALA A 756 16.01 15.57 44.59
N THR A 757 16.73 14.52 44.99
CA THR A 757 17.12 13.39 44.13
C THR A 757 15.92 12.71 43.48
N ALA A 758 14.82 12.47 44.21
CA ALA A 758 13.65 11.77 43.69
C ALA A 758 12.80 12.62 42.74
N ARG A 759 12.70 13.94 43.01
CA ARG A 759 12.00 14.90 42.13
C ARG A 759 12.70 15.03 40.77
N VAL A 760 14.02 15.27 40.80
CA VAL A 760 14.85 15.32 39.59
C VAL A 760 14.75 14.01 38.80
N THR A 761 14.78 12.87 39.49
CA THR A 761 14.64 11.57 38.82
C THR A 761 13.29 11.44 38.12
N ARG A 762 12.17 11.88 38.71
CA ARG A 762 10.86 11.84 38.02
C ARG A 762 10.85 12.67 36.74
N VAL A 763 11.45 13.87 36.75
CA VAL A 763 11.59 14.71 35.54
C VAL A 763 12.43 13.99 34.48
N MET A 764 13.51 13.32 34.90
CA MET A 764 14.36 12.50 34.03
C MET A 764 13.65 11.25 33.48
N LEU A 765 12.70 10.69 34.21
CA LEU A 765 11.86 9.57 33.77
C LEU A 765 10.80 10.02 32.74
N SER A 766 10.22 11.20 32.93
CA SER A 766 9.16 11.74 32.06
C SER A 766 9.71 12.44 30.80
N LEU A 767 10.90 13.02 30.88
CA LEU A 767 11.57 13.75 29.81
C LEU A 767 13.03 13.25 29.64
N PRO A 768 13.24 11.98 29.26
CA PRO A 768 14.57 11.37 29.22
C PRO A 768 15.51 11.96 28.15
N TRP A 769 15.02 12.89 27.33
CA TRP A 769 15.74 13.51 26.22
C TRP A 769 16.35 14.89 26.52
N LEU A 770 16.13 15.45 27.72
CA LEU A 770 16.74 16.73 28.11
C LEU A 770 18.26 16.58 28.28
N ASP A 771 19.03 17.62 27.99
CA ASP A 771 20.45 17.65 28.35
C ASP A 771 20.68 18.13 29.81
N GLN A 772 21.92 18.12 30.30
CA GLN A 772 22.19 18.47 31.69
C GLN A 772 21.95 19.95 32.03
N ARG A 773 22.08 20.87 31.07
CA ARG A 773 21.82 22.31 31.25
C ARG A 773 20.32 22.58 31.24
N GLU A 774 19.60 21.97 30.31
CA GLU A 774 18.15 22.03 30.21
C GLU A 774 17.50 21.37 31.43
N LEU A 775 18.03 20.24 31.90
CA LEU A 775 17.54 19.59 33.11
C LEU A 775 17.85 20.44 34.36
N ALA A 776 19.03 21.07 34.44
CA ALA A 776 19.38 21.99 35.53
C ALA A 776 18.45 23.21 35.57
N LEU A 777 18.15 23.81 34.41
CA LEU A 777 17.17 24.88 34.26
C LEU A 777 15.76 24.42 34.64
N THR A 778 15.31 23.28 34.08
CA THR A 778 13.97 22.70 34.30
C THR A 778 13.72 22.32 35.76
N THR A 779 14.77 21.94 36.49
CA THR A 779 14.66 21.51 37.89
C THR A 779 15.09 22.57 38.89
N GLY A 780 15.51 23.76 38.43
CA GLY A 780 15.89 24.89 39.27
C GLY A 780 17.18 24.69 40.07
N HIS A 781 18.09 23.86 39.59
CA HIS A 781 19.33 23.47 40.27
C HIS A 781 20.57 23.89 39.47
N SER A 782 21.70 24.15 40.13
CA SER A 782 22.95 24.42 39.41
C SER A 782 23.49 23.14 38.74
N PRO A 783 24.28 23.24 37.64
CA PRO A 783 24.84 22.06 36.97
C PRO A 783 25.67 21.14 37.89
N ARG A 784 26.35 21.71 38.91
CA ARG A 784 27.08 20.94 39.93
C ARG A 784 26.15 20.19 40.87
N GLU A 785 25.07 20.82 41.35
CA GLU A 785 24.07 20.17 42.19
C GLU A 785 23.34 19.06 41.44
N MET A 786 22.97 19.31 40.18
CA MET A 786 22.37 18.30 39.31
C MET A 786 23.24 17.07 39.13
N THR A 787 24.54 17.28 38.93
CA THR A 787 25.50 16.19 38.84
C THR A 787 25.55 15.33 40.10
N ASN A 788 25.33 15.93 41.29
CA ASN A 788 25.27 15.21 42.56
C ASN A 788 23.93 14.49 42.75
N LEU A 789 22.80 15.12 42.40
CA LEU A 789 21.48 14.50 42.47
C LEU A 789 21.36 13.33 41.51
N GLN A 790 21.88 13.46 40.28
CA GLN A 790 21.95 12.37 39.30
C GLN A 790 22.81 11.21 39.78
N ARG A 791 23.97 11.48 40.41
CA ARG A 791 24.79 10.43 41.04
C ARG A 791 24.05 9.72 42.18
N LYS A 792 23.30 10.45 43.01
CA LYS A 792 22.47 9.84 44.06
C LYS A 792 21.34 8.98 43.47
N ALA A 793 20.71 9.41 42.38
CA ALA A 793 19.66 8.67 41.68
C ALA A 793 20.20 7.40 40.99
N GLU A 794 21.39 7.50 40.39
CA GLU A 794 22.11 6.38 39.81
C GLU A 794 22.55 5.36 40.86
N ALA A 795 23.06 5.82 42.01
CA ALA A 795 23.42 4.96 43.14
C ALA A 795 22.21 4.20 43.71
N ARG A 796 21.00 4.78 43.58
CA ARG A 796 19.73 4.13 43.93
C ARG A 796 19.18 3.22 42.82
N GLY A 797 19.86 3.15 41.67
CA GLY A 797 19.52 2.26 40.55
C GLY A 797 18.34 2.72 39.70
N TRP A 798 17.86 3.96 39.90
CA TRP A 798 16.66 4.45 39.22
C TRP A 798 16.90 4.89 37.78
N ILE A 799 18.07 5.46 37.58
CA ILE A 799 18.59 5.88 36.28
C ILE A 799 20.00 5.35 36.14
N ARG A 800 20.52 5.38 34.93
CA ARG A 800 21.94 5.21 34.67
C ARG A 800 22.42 6.46 33.94
N VAL A 801 23.41 7.14 34.48
CA VAL A 801 23.88 8.43 33.98
C VAL A 801 25.10 8.16 33.11
N HIS A 802 25.02 8.59 31.87
CA HIS A 802 26.03 8.42 30.85
C HIS A 802 26.65 9.77 30.57
N ARG A 803 27.93 9.96 30.90
CA ARG A 803 28.65 11.18 30.52
C ARG A 803 29.34 10.96 29.19
N ILE A 804 29.07 11.81 28.22
CA ILE A 804 29.61 11.75 26.86
C ILE A 804 30.16 13.14 26.56
N GLY A 805 31.50 13.27 26.54
CA GLY A 805 32.16 14.58 26.51
C GLY A 805 31.86 15.43 27.75
N ARG A 806 31.64 16.74 27.58
CA ARG A 806 31.17 17.65 28.66
C ARG A 806 29.67 17.51 28.94
N SER A 807 28.97 16.69 28.17
CA SER A 807 27.52 16.50 28.23
C SER A 807 27.17 15.27 29.06
N VAL A 808 26.05 15.32 29.77
CA VAL A 808 25.58 14.24 30.62
C VAL A 808 24.16 13.89 30.22
N VAL A 809 23.98 12.64 29.78
CA VAL A 809 22.71 12.05 29.36
C VAL A 809 22.37 10.87 30.27
N TRP A 810 21.15 10.36 30.28
CA TRP A 810 20.76 9.29 31.21
C TRP A 810 19.76 8.32 30.59
N ASP A 811 19.93 7.03 30.92
CA ASP A 811 18.99 5.98 30.59
C ASP A 811 18.10 5.69 31.81
N VAL A 812 16.81 5.67 31.55
CA VAL A 812 15.77 5.34 32.54
C VAL A 812 15.68 3.83 32.69
N ARG A 813 15.71 3.31 33.92
CA ARG A 813 15.47 1.88 34.14
C ARG A 813 13.98 1.60 34.34
N PRO A 814 13.35 0.75 33.51
CA PRO A 814 11.90 0.49 33.57
C PRO A 814 11.42 -0.04 34.94
N ALA A 815 12.28 -0.80 35.62
CA ALA A 815 12.00 -1.34 36.95
C ALA A 815 11.79 -0.25 38.02
N ALA A 816 12.39 0.94 37.84
CA ALA A 816 12.30 2.06 38.78
C ALA A 816 11.01 2.89 38.66
N ALA A 817 10.30 2.78 37.53
CA ALA A 817 9.02 3.48 37.33
C ALA A 817 7.94 3.00 38.32
N LYS A 818 8.02 1.74 38.76
CA LYS A 818 7.16 1.18 39.82
C LYS A 818 7.45 1.78 41.20
N ASP A 819 8.72 2.05 41.51
CA ASP A 819 9.13 2.59 42.82
C ASP A 819 8.91 4.11 42.94
N LEU A 820 8.82 4.84 41.82
CA LEU A 820 8.69 6.31 41.78
C LEU A 820 7.30 6.81 41.36
N THR A 821 6.33 5.92 41.16
CA THR A 821 4.94 6.20 40.72
C THR A 821 4.83 7.01 39.42
N ALA A 822 5.80 6.88 38.51
CA ALA A 822 5.79 7.61 37.24
C ALA A 822 5.03 6.80 36.16
N ARG A 823 3.90 7.33 35.68
CA ARG A 823 3.23 6.85 34.45
C ARG A 823 4.02 7.40 33.25
N THR A 824 4.50 6.58 32.31
CA THR A 824 4.54 6.81 30.82
C THR A 824 5.34 5.71 30.05
N THR A 825 4.94 5.55 28.78
CA THR A 825 5.11 4.57 27.69
C THR A 825 6.53 4.41 27.06
N VAL A 826 6.82 3.25 26.44
CA VAL A 826 8.07 2.92 25.68
C VAL A 826 7.74 2.25 24.32
N VAL A 827 8.42 2.64 23.22
CA VAL A 827 8.21 2.12 21.84
C VAL A 827 9.53 1.58 21.19
N PRO A 828 9.53 0.49 20.36
CA PRO A 828 10.71 0.00 19.60
C PRO A 828 10.54 -0.11 18.03
N GLY A 829 11.62 -0.04 17.21
CA GLY A 829 11.63 -0.27 15.72
C GLY A 829 12.99 -0.69 15.05
N ARG A 830 13.01 -1.27 13.81
CA ARG A 830 14.17 -1.90 13.06
C ARG A 830 14.20 -1.65 11.50
N GLY A 831 15.38 -1.36 10.89
CA GLY A 831 16.04 -2.06 9.74
C GLY A 831 15.93 -1.53 8.28
N ALA A 832 17.06 -1.15 7.66
CA ALA A 832 17.34 -0.77 6.25
C ALA A 832 17.29 0.72 5.88
N PHE A 833 16.23 1.46 6.21
CA PHE A 833 16.26 2.94 6.28
C PHE A 833 17.39 3.43 7.20
N ASP A 834 17.77 2.60 8.17
CA ASP A 834 18.85 2.79 9.13
C ASP A 834 20.18 3.23 8.49
N LYS A 835 20.78 2.59 7.47
CA LYS A 835 22.19 2.90 7.10
C LYS A 835 22.40 4.28 6.47
N ARG A 836 21.62 4.63 5.43
CA ARG A 836 21.80 5.93 4.75
C ARG A 836 21.34 7.08 5.65
N TRP A 837 20.29 6.86 6.45
CA TRP A 837 19.86 7.78 7.49
C TRP A 837 20.92 7.94 8.58
N LEU A 838 21.45 6.86 9.17
CA LEU A 838 22.56 6.86 10.15
C LEU A 838 23.80 7.55 9.56
N GLN A 839 24.15 7.32 8.30
CA GLN A 839 25.32 7.94 7.66
C GLN A 839 25.10 9.43 7.43
N MET A 840 23.90 9.85 6.99
CA MET A 840 23.54 11.28 6.88
C MET A 840 23.45 11.95 8.25
N ARG A 841 22.99 11.24 9.31
CA ARG A 841 22.92 11.79 10.67
C ARG A 841 24.27 11.85 11.35
N LEU A 842 25.12 10.87 11.10
CA LEU A 842 26.50 10.86 11.55
C LEU A 842 27.31 11.92 10.82
N GLN A 843 27.12 12.10 9.51
CA GLN A 843 27.72 13.20 8.77
C GLN A 843 27.26 14.54 9.36
N ALA A 844 25.95 14.75 9.52
CA ALA A 844 25.43 15.98 10.10
C ALA A 844 25.85 16.19 11.56
N TRP A 845 26.02 15.11 12.35
CA TRP A 845 26.55 15.17 13.72
C TRP A 845 28.05 15.51 13.74
N LEU A 846 28.84 14.95 12.83
CA LEU A 846 30.27 15.22 12.69
C LEU A 846 30.50 16.67 12.21
N GLU A 847 29.75 17.11 11.19
CA GLU A 847 29.79 18.48 10.67
C GLU A 847 29.30 19.50 11.72
N ALA A 848 28.22 19.20 12.47
CA ALA A 848 27.77 20.02 13.59
C ALA A 848 28.76 20.04 14.76
N GLY A 849 29.63 19.03 14.85
CA GLY A 849 30.76 18.96 15.77
C GLY A 849 32.06 19.57 15.23
N ASN A 850 32.00 20.33 14.12
CA ASN A 850 33.13 20.94 13.41
C ASN A 850 34.19 19.95 12.91
N ALA A 851 33.85 18.68 12.70
CA ALA A 851 34.75 17.73 12.05
C ALA A 851 34.73 17.94 10.52
N GLU A 852 35.89 17.85 9.88
CA GLU A 852 36.00 17.94 8.43
C GLU A 852 35.74 16.55 7.84
N VAL A 853 34.53 16.36 7.29
CA VAL A 853 34.09 15.06 6.76
C VAL A 853 34.52 14.92 5.30
N ARG A 854 35.28 13.87 4.98
CA ARG A 854 35.67 13.54 3.60
C ARG A 854 34.72 12.49 3.02
N ARG A 855 34.18 12.78 1.85
CA ARG A 855 33.26 11.87 1.15
C ARG A 855 34.03 10.81 0.35
N GLY A 856 33.73 9.55 0.63
CA GLY A 856 33.95 8.45 -0.31
C GLY A 856 33.04 8.58 -1.53
N SER A 857 33.46 8.05 -2.68
CA SER A 857 32.71 8.12 -3.93
C SER A 857 31.58 7.09 -4.02
N LYS A 858 31.51 6.11 -3.10
CA LYS A 858 30.49 5.04 -3.04
C LYS A 858 29.86 4.90 -1.65
N ILE A 859 28.59 4.47 -1.57
CA ILE A 859 27.82 4.25 -0.32
C ILE A 859 28.41 3.18 0.63
N ALA A 860 29.25 2.29 0.10
CA ALA A 860 29.91 1.25 0.88
C ALA A 860 31.20 1.76 1.56
N ASP A 861 31.68 2.94 1.16
CA ASP A 861 32.92 3.49 1.68
C ASP A 861 32.73 3.94 3.13
N PRO A 862 33.73 3.75 3.99
CA PRO A 862 33.71 4.27 5.35
C PRO A 862 33.53 5.79 5.31
N LEU A 863 32.68 6.31 6.21
CA LEU A 863 32.63 7.74 6.43
C LEU A 863 33.92 8.12 7.14
N GLU A 864 34.73 9.00 6.54
CA GLU A 864 35.97 9.46 7.15
C GLU A 864 35.78 10.91 7.59
N ALA A 865 36.13 11.22 8.83
CA ALA A 865 36.17 12.60 9.29
C ALA A 865 37.42 12.85 10.10
N VAL A 866 38.02 14.01 9.84
CA VAL A 866 39.07 14.56 10.67
C VAL A 866 38.36 15.34 11.76
N LEU A 867 38.44 14.83 12.99
CA LEU A 867 37.87 15.49 14.14
C LEU A 867 38.60 16.82 14.41
N PRO A 868 38.00 17.76 15.15
CA PRO A 868 38.62 19.06 15.44
C PRO A 868 39.99 18.97 16.13
N ASP A 869 40.31 17.82 16.75
CA ASP A 869 41.61 17.53 17.36
C ASP A 869 42.65 16.95 16.38
N GLY A 870 42.33 16.91 15.09
CA GLY A 870 43.19 16.39 14.02
C GLY A 870 43.12 14.88 13.82
N THR A 871 42.34 14.16 14.62
CA THR A 871 42.25 12.70 14.55
C THR A 871 41.41 12.26 13.36
N LEU A 872 41.99 11.47 12.45
CA LEU A 872 41.25 10.83 11.38
C LEU A 872 40.50 9.60 11.92
N CYS A 873 39.18 9.65 11.86
CA CYS A 873 38.29 8.58 12.28
C CYS A 873 37.50 8.04 11.09
N ARG A 874 37.32 6.72 11.05
CA ARG A 874 36.60 6.03 9.97
C ARG A 874 35.45 5.20 10.54
N TRP A 875 34.24 5.44 10.03
CA TRP A 875 33.03 4.75 10.45
C TRP A 875 32.51 3.84 9.35
N LEU A 876 32.46 2.53 9.64
CA LEU A 876 31.96 1.48 8.74
C LEU A 876 30.60 0.98 9.23
N ILE A 877 29.53 1.29 8.50
CA ILE A 877 28.17 0.87 8.87
C ILE A 877 27.83 -0.42 8.09
N LEU A 878 27.59 -1.54 8.77
CA LEU A 878 27.42 -2.86 8.12
C LEU A 878 25.95 -3.32 8.05
N PRO A 879 25.47 -3.91 6.93
CA PRO A 879 24.03 -4.11 6.72
C PRO A 879 23.49 -5.49 7.14
N SER A 880 24.31 -6.54 7.28
CA SER A 880 23.82 -7.90 7.58
C SER A 880 24.85 -8.82 8.24
N ARG A 881 24.35 -9.95 8.77
CA ARG A 881 25.07 -10.85 9.67
C ARG A 881 26.25 -11.63 9.05
N ARG A 882 26.41 -11.66 7.71
CA ARG A 882 27.30 -12.61 7.02
C ARG A 882 28.55 -12.04 6.36
N MET A 883 28.67 -10.73 6.08
CA MET A 883 29.91 -10.14 5.51
C MET A 883 31.04 -9.92 6.55
N MET A 884 30.90 -10.47 7.74
CA MET A 884 31.24 -9.76 8.98
C MET A 884 32.57 -10.17 9.64
N THR A 885 33.56 -10.66 8.90
CA THR A 885 34.85 -10.99 9.55
C THR A 885 36.11 -10.71 8.76
N SER A 886 36.10 -10.75 7.42
CA SER A 886 37.32 -10.48 6.64
C SER A 886 37.56 -8.99 6.38
N MET A 887 36.56 -8.23 5.91
CA MET A 887 36.70 -6.79 5.63
C MET A 887 37.06 -5.99 6.88
N ALA A 888 36.37 -6.25 7.99
CA ALA A 888 36.70 -5.65 9.26
C ALA A 888 38.16 -5.96 9.64
N LYS A 889 38.62 -7.22 9.56
CA LYS A 889 40.03 -7.54 9.85
C LYS A 889 41.02 -6.80 8.95
N GLN A 890 40.73 -6.70 7.66
CA GLN A 890 41.61 -6.06 6.69
C GLN A 890 41.73 -4.54 6.94
N ASP A 891 40.64 -3.88 7.36
CA ASP A 891 40.67 -2.46 7.76
C ASP A 891 41.33 -2.24 9.12
N ALA A 892 41.19 -3.18 10.07
CA ALA A 892 41.85 -3.13 11.37
C ALA A 892 43.37 -3.16 11.27
N GLU A 893 43.89 -3.98 10.35
CA GLU A 893 45.33 -4.16 10.14
C GLU A 893 45.96 -2.98 9.39
N SER A 894 45.16 -2.17 8.68
CA SER A 894 45.69 -1.05 7.88
C SER A 894 45.71 0.30 8.61
N ASN A 895 44.80 0.59 9.55
CA ASN A 895 44.86 1.77 10.43
C ASN A 895 43.91 1.62 11.64
N GLY A 896 44.46 1.65 12.86
CA GLY A 896 43.82 1.20 14.11
C GLY A 896 42.63 2.00 14.68
N ASN A 897 42.00 2.91 13.93
CA ASN A 897 40.89 3.78 14.41
C ASN A 897 39.60 3.65 13.58
N SER A 898 39.14 2.42 13.36
CA SER A 898 37.88 2.13 12.66
C SER A 898 36.77 1.74 13.65
N ILE A 899 35.53 2.20 13.42
CA ILE A 899 34.35 1.84 14.23
C ILE A 899 33.27 1.21 13.36
N VAL A 900 32.79 0.04 13.76
CA VAL A 900 31.78 -0.75 13.04
C VAL A 900 30.39 -0.58 13.66
N VAL A 901 29.33 -0.48 12.86
CA VAL A 901 27.94 -0.39 13.38
C VAL A 901 27.11 -1.57 12.90
N GLU A 902 26.51 -2.31 13.84
CA GLU A 902 25.80 -3.58 13.68
C GLU A 902 24.32 -3.47 14.07
N ARG A 903 23.42 -4.28 13.52
CA ARG A 903 21.96 -4.14 13.80
C ARG A 903 21.59 -4.37 15.26
N THR A 904 22.27 -5.28 15.95
CA THR A 904 21.96 -5.64 17.35
C THR A 904 23.21 -5.63 18.23
N ARG A 905 23.00 -5.44 19.54
CA ARG A 905 24.07 -5.52 20.55
C ARG A 905 24.78 -6.87 20.57
N ALA A 906 24.05 -7.95 20.27
CA ALA A 906 24.61 -9.29 20.21
C ALA A 906 25.58 -9.41 19.03
N ASP A 907 25.26 -8.76 17.90
CA ASP A 907 26.09 -8.78 16.70
C ASP A 907 27.32 -7.88 16.88
N ALA A 908 27.16 -6.65 17.39
CA ALA A 908 28.26 -5.74 17.75
C ALA A 908 29.30 -6.42 18.65
N LYS A 909 28.86 -7.11 19.70
CA LYS A 909 29.77 -7.88 20.57
C LYS A 909 30.47 -9.02 19.85
N ARG A 910 29.78 -9.69 18.92
CA ARG A 910 30.35 -10.81 18.16
C ARG A 910 31.40 -10.30 17.18
N THR A 911 31.12 -9.22 16.46
CA THR A 911 32.05 -8.52 15.55
C THR A 911 33.29 -8.09 16.32
N GLN A 912 33.10 -7.35 17.40
CA GLN A 912 34.19 -6.83 18.23
C GLN A 912 35.05 -7.96 18.84
N SER A 913 34.44 -9.08 19.24
CA SER A 913 35.18 -10.24 19.74
C SER A 913 35.99 -10.99 18.67
N ARG A 914 35.54 -10.96 17.40
CA ARG A 914 36.17 -11.70 16.29
C ARG A 914 37.23 -10.88 15.55
N THR A 915 37.06 -9.56 15.47
CA THR A 915 37.88 -8.67 14.64
C THR A 915 38.76 -7.75 15.47
N GLY A 916 38.49 -7.60 16.78
CA GLY A 916 39.21 -6.68 17.66
C GLY A 916 38.85 -5.20 17.45
N ILE A 917 38.03 -4.89 16.44
CA ILE A 917 37.60 -3.53 16.11
C ILE A 917 36.42 -3.12 16.98
N GLN A 918 36.38 -1.86 17.38
CA GLN A 918 35.25 -1.31 18.11
C GLN A 918 33.95 -1.40 17.29
N ALA A 919 32.92 -2.06 17.82
CA ALA A 919 31.64 -2.20 17.16
C ALA A 919 30.47 -1.74 18.04
N LEU A 920 29.48 -1.08 17.46
CA LEU A 920 28.30 -0.51 18.12
C LEU A 920 27.02 -1.07 17.51
N SER A 921 25.96 -1.27 18.28
CA SER A 921 24.66 -1.58 17.68
C SER A 921 23.97 -0.34 17.07
N THR A 922 23.01 -0.50 16.17
CA THR A 922 22.20 0.59 15.61
C THR A 922 21.56 1.42 16.71
N ILE A 923 21.03 0.79 17.75
CA ILE A 923 20.47 1.49 18.91
C ILE A 923 21.54 2.28 19.66
N GLU A 924 22.76 1.75 19.79
CA GLU A 924 23.88 2.45 20.43
C GLU A 924 24.38 3.62 19.59
N PHE A 925 24.30 3.53 18.27
CA PHE A 925 24.62 4.62 17.36
C PHE A 925 23.55 5.71 17.34
N ILE A 926 22.28 5.35 17.20
CA ILE A 926 21.15 6.30 17.18
C ILE A 926 21.12 7.10 18.48
N LYS A 927 21.33 6.43 19.62
CA LYS A 927 21.48 7.08 20.93
C LYS A 927 22.68 8.03 21.01
N GLY A 928 23.66 7.85 20.14
CA GLY A 928 24.81 8.76 19.99
C GLY A 928 24.55 9.95 19.07
N THR A 929 23.39 10.05 18.40
CA THR A 929 23.12 11.08 17.38
C THR A 929 22.06 12.11 17.86
N PRO A 930 22.21 13.44 17.61
CA PRO A 930 21.36 14.47 18.21
C PRO A 930 19.88 14.45 17.75
N PRO A 931 18.91 14.74 18.64
CA PRO A 931 17.46 14.68 18.33
C PRO A 931 16.92 15.74 17.38
N THR A 932 17.51 16.94 17.35
CA THR A 932 17.13 18.02 16.41
C THR A 932 17.34 17.65 14.96
N LEU A 933 18.28 16.75 14.71
CA LEU A 933 18.43 16.20 13.39
C LEU A 933 17.26 15.22 13.12
N LEU A 934 16.77 14.40 14.10
CA LEU A 934 15.93 13.16 13.98
C LEU A 934 14.55 13.31 13.31
N GLY A 935 14.19 14.51 12.82
CA GLY A 935 13.10 14.70 11.87
C GLY A 935 11.75 14.26 12.41
N GLY A 936 11.25 14.96 13.45
CA GLY A 936 9.81 15.09 13.76
C GLY A 936 8.97 13.83 13.99
N HIS A 937 9.53 12.63 14.01
CA HIS A 937 8.80 11.40 14.26
C HIS A 937 9.16 10.80 15.61
N SER A 938 8.26 10.97 16.58
CA SER A 938 8.09 9.96 17.63
C SER A 938 6.75 9.27 17.41
N VAL A 939 6.83 7.95 17.26
CA VAL A 939 5.74 6.99 17.49
C VAL A 939 5.20 7.11 18.90
#